data_AF-A0A1Q7YEB3-F1
#
_entry.id   AF-A0A1Q7YEB3-F1
#
_cell.length_a   1.000
_cell.length_b   1.000
_cell.length_c   1.000
_cell.angle_alpha   90.00
_cell.angle_beta   90.00
_cell.angle_gamma   90.00
#
_symmetry.space_group_name_H-M   'P 1'
#
loop_
_entity.id
_entity.type
_entity.pdbx_description
1 polymer ?
#
loop_
_entity_poly.entity_id
_entity_poly.type
_entity_poly.pdbx_seq_one_letter_code
_entity_poly.pdbx_strand_id
1 'polypeptide(L)'
;MGSRSFILNPSSPVIHLLMALSICVAVLSIGNSPPKLESINFTESSEPASEDEIDARLQLAATEALGTRDGAVVIMDAQTGRVRTIVNPSLAIGQAFPPGSTIKPFTALAALQSHLIDEDSRLLCHGGFHRENFSLNCSHPKISAPFNPSQALAYSCNFYFGELGGRLRPSDFTSTLASFGFGQPIGFGEGEEVGKIPSGRLNAGDALGESDRLLVTPLQLLAAYSALINGGHLNAPQLNQAASFTPRERARIEIAQSHRAVLIEGMRGAIKYGTAAHSGLNQLPLKIIGKTGTATEVGGFRTNGWFVGFAADESAEIISQPEAVKLAVLVFLKHSHGAECAEVSQKIFDEFARLGSSGDRGGRQHYFASNNRGPSQGGSVAPSHPEDSLQIRVHLVGQNVTQTLSLEDYVLGVLAAEASWETELEALKAQAIVTRTFALKNLKRHGSEGFDFCSTTHCQRFVSFSDGTNHPTELMRRAVAETSGQVLRDEQGHLIDAYFHAACGGVTARIDSLWGAHAVEYLRGVRDIYCEGMPHHSWTDTILASQLAYALQRDARTDVGPNLNQIIVTKRDVTGRAETIMLVGETRRTVRGWDFKLIVGRTLGWNFIKSSRFEVTRAGESFVFRGSGFGHGLGLCQEGAHVMAQRGMPTRAILIHYFPTTHLSSAVRERAGEETGRNYNQPALHSDFNSWRADVLSGREVRRETSSAVHGAKRNPLADSSDSFHSSLAQFFSTLRASRSIQLSSEHFRLNFPASVGRRDAEFVLRTLEAARASMQHRLAIASLRSELPMVDVVIHETTGDFVSATGEPYWAAGATRGNRIEMQPLEVLRRRGVLPTTLRHEFVHTVIAALSHGGTPHWLEEGLAIYVAGEGAQLARSAFQLNLTTDELAQRLERPSSPEEMRSLYFAAYREVQKLIRTEGEASVWRRAFGIR
;
A
#
# COMPACT_ATOMS: atom_id res chain seq x y z
N MET A 1 -43.46 12.08 84.30
CA MET A 1 -44.69 11.50 83.69
C MET A 1 -44.29 11.04 82.30
N GLY A 2 -43.77 9.83 82.12
CA GLY A 2 -44.55 8.61 81.83
C GLY A 2 -44.60 8.46 80.30
N SER A 3 -44.11 7.42 79.64
CA SER A 3 -44.23 6.01 80.00
C SER A 3 -43.31 5.12 79.16
N ARG A 4 -42.72 4.14 79.86
CA ARG A 4 -42.55 2.71 79.49
C ARG A 4 -41.62 2.30 78.33
N SER A 5 -40.51 1.74 78.79
CA SER A 5 -39.62 0.76 78.18
C SER A 5 -40.32 -0.55 77.78
N PHE A 6 -39.84 -1.17 76.70
CA PHE A 6 -39.77 -2.63 76.56
C PHE A 6 -38.46 -2.99 75.85
N ILE A 7 -37.64 -3.76 76.55
CA ILE A 7 -36.48 -4.51 76.04
C ILE A 7 -37.01 -5.91 75.70
N LEU A 8 -36.56 -6.52 74.59
CA LEU A 8 -36.22 -7.96 74.51
C LEU A 8 -35.49 -8.30 73.19
N ASN A 9 -34.29 -8.86 73.38
CA ASN A 9 -33.41 -9.73 72.58
C ASN A 9 -33.87 -10.20 71.17
N PRO A 10 -32.96 -10.34 70.17
CA PRO A 10 -32.32 -11.65 70.00
C PRO A 10 -30.90 -11.67 69.34
N SER A 11 -30.17 -12.72 69.66
CA SER A 11 -29.08 -13.31 68.89
C SER A 11 -29.49 -13.72 67.46
N SER A 12 -28.85 -13.16 66.43
CA SER A 12 -28.62 -13.73 65.09
C SER A 12 -27.73 -12.79 64.24
N PRO A 13 -26.77 -13.28 63.42
CA PRO A 13 -25.68 -12.46 62.87
C PRO A 13 -26.09 -11.78 61.56
N VAL A 14 -26.58 -10.55 61.62
CA VAL A 14 -26.80 -9.69 60.44
C VAL A 14 -26.23 -8.27 60.62
N ILE A 15 -25.54 -7.98 61.74
CA ILE A 15 -25.09 -6.62 62.08
C ILE A 15 -23.56 -6.54 62.07
N HIS A 16 -22.95 -6.75 60.90
CA HIS A 16 -21.58 -6.29 60.63
C HIS A 16 -21.39 -5.63 59.24
N LEU A 17 -22.46 -5.40 58.47
CA LEU A 17 -22.35 -4.79 57.14
C LEU A 17 -23.11 -3.46 56.95
N LEU A 18 -23.60 -2.82 58.02
CA LEU A 18 -24.33 -1.55 57.96
C LEU A 18 -23.89 -0.49 58.99
N MET A 19 -22.65 -0.57 59.49
CA MET A 19 -21.98 0.48 60.27
C MET A 19 -20.68 0.96 59.59
N ALA A 20 -20.78 1.41 58.34
CA ALA A 20 -19.72 2.18 57.68
C ALA A 20 -20.27 3.29 56.74
N LEU A 21 -21.57 3.60 56.84
CA LEU A 21 -22.22 4.67 56.06
C LEU A 21 -23.11 5.51 56.98
N SER A 22 -22.50 6.27 57.91
CA SER A 22 -23.15 7.38 58.64
C SER A 22 -22.14 8.15 59.49
N ILE A 23 -21.08 8.70 58.89
CA ILE A 23 -20.44 9.93 59.37
C ILE A 23 -20.10 10.76 58.12
N CYS A 24 -20.51 12.02 58.13
CA CYS A 24 -20.30 13.06 57.10
C CYS A 24 -21.33 13.18 55.96
N VAL A 25 -22.63 13.14 56.31
CA VAL A 25 -23.60 14.09 55.73
C VAL A 25 -24.28 14.83 56.87
N ALA A 26 -23.68 15.93 57.29
CA ALA A 26 -24.37 16.99 58.01
C ALA A 26 -23.78 18.32 57.54
N VAL A 27 -24.69 19.20 57.13
CA VAL A 27 -24.50 20.61 56.76
C VAL A 27 -24.17 20.89 55.28
N LEU A 28 -25.16 20.64 54.42
CA LEU A 28 -25.45 21.51 53.28
C LEU A 28 -26.72 22.31 53.62
N SER A 29 -26.57 23.63 53.82
CA SER A 29 -27.48 24.72 53.41
C SER A 29 -27.30 25.93 54.34
N ILE A 30 -26.61 26.96 53.84
CA ILE A 30 -27.00 28.38 53.84
C ILE A 30 -25.94 29.09 52.97
N GLY A 31 -26.41 29.86 51.99
CA GLY A 31 -25.58 30.42 50.93
C GLY A 31 -24.84 31.73 51.26
N ASN A 32 -24.20 32.19 50.20
CA ASN A 32 -23.66 33.53 49.88
C ASN A 32 -22.13 33.77 50.02
N SER A 33 -21.58 33.98 48.81
CA SER A 33 -20.37 34.73 48.41
C SER A 33 -18.99 34.06 48.55
N PRO A 34 -18.23 33.90 47.44
CA PRO A 34 -16.84 33.45 47.50
C PRO A 34 -15.89 34.61 47.84
N PRO A 35 -14.82 34.39 48.63
CA PRO A 35 -13.72 35.33 48.75
C PRO A 35 -12.80 35.25 47.52
N LYS A 36 -12.23 36.41 47.15
CA LYS A 36 -11.22 36.57 46.11
C LYS A 36 -10.01 35.68 46.41
N LEU A 37 -9.61 34.81 45.47
CA LEU A 37 -8.29 34.19 45.49
C LEU A 37 -7.28 35.13 44.82
N GLU A 38 -6.24 35.47 45.58
CA GLU A 38 -5.03 36.12 45.09
C GLU A 38 -4.30 35.23 44.09
N SER A 39 -3.79 35.86 43.03
CA SER A 39 -2.98 35.24 42.00
C SER A 39 -1.64 34.80 42.56
N ILE A 40 -1.42 33.49 42.65
CA ILE A 40 -0.07 32.93 42.80
C ILE A 40 0.61 33.05 41.43
N ASN A 41 1.52 34.03 41.32
CA ASN A 41 2.45 34.13 40.20
C ASN A 41 3.40 32.92 40.25
N PHE A 42 3.19 31.93 39.40
CA PHE A 42 4.25 31.01 39.02
C PHE A 42 5.23 31.80 38.14
N THR A 43 6.34 32.19 38.73
CA THR A 43 7.55 32.53 37.98
C THR A 43 7.97 31.28 37.23
N GLU A 44 7.97 31.32 35.90
CA GLU A 44 8.56 30.27 35.07
C GLU A 44 10.03 30.12 35.48
N SER A 45 10.36 29.04 36.19
CA SER A 45 11.74 28.62 36.38
C SER A 45 12.30 28.20 35.03
N SER A 46 13.31 28.93 34.56
CA SER A 46 14.04 28.71 33.30
C SER A 46 15.08 27.59 33.38
N GLU A 47 14.85 26.57 34.21
CA GLU A 47 15.73 25.40 34.25
C GLU A 47 15.19 24.32 33.28
N PRO A 48 16.06 23.68 32.49
CA PRO A 48 15.65 22.55 31.65
C PRO A 48 15.04 21.46 32.54
N ALA A 49 13.91 20.89 32.10
CA ALA A 49 13.21 19.83 32.82
C ALA A 49 14.18 18.70 33.19
N SER A 50 14.13 18.23 34.43
CA SER A 50 14.95 17.09 34.86
C SER A 50 14.59 15.83 34.05
N GLU A 51 15.54 14.89 33.89
CA GLU A 51 15.26 13.64 33.17
C GLU A 51 14.09 12.85 33.80
N ASP A 52 13.91 12.92 35.11
CA ASP A 52 12.78 12.28 35.79
C ASP A 52 11.44 13.00 35.49
N GLU A 53 11.47 14.32 35.24
CA GLU A 53 10.29 15.09 34.79
C GLU A 53 9.93 14.78 33.34
N ILE A 54 10.93 14.62 32.47
CA ILE A 54 10.76 14.14 31.09
C ILE A 54 10.10 12.77 31.11
N ASP A 55 10.59 11.84 31.94
CA ASP A 55 10.03 10.50 32.06
C ASP A 55 8.57 10.52 32.56
N ALA A 56 8.24 11.39 33.53
CA ALA A 56 6.87 11.57 34.01
C ALA A 56 5.91 12.08 32.91
N ARG A 57 6.37 13.02 32.06
CA ARG A 57 5.59 13.53 30.93
C ARG A 57 5.43 12.49 29.83
N LEU A 58 6.47 11.70 29.54
CA LEU A 58 6.38 10.57 28.61
C LEU A 58 5.46 9.47 29.11
N GLN A 59 5.45 9.17 30.42
CA GLN A 59 4.50 8.25 31.05
C GLN A 59 3.05 8.73 30.86
N LEU A 60 2.79 10.02 31.08
CA LEU A 60 1.46 10.59 30.89
C LEU A 60 1.03 10.49 29.42
N ALA A 61 1.88 10.94 28.49
CA ALA A 61 1.61 10.87 27.05
C ALA A 61 1.37 9.43 26.58
N ALA A 62 2.16 8.46 27.05
CA ALA A 62 1.98 7.05 26.75
C ALA A 62 0.67 6.49 27.28
N THR A 63 0.28 6.88 28.50
CA THR A 63 -0.98 6.44 29.14
C THR A 63 -2.19 7.01 28.39
N GLU A 64 -2.16 8.30 28.06
CA GLU A 64 -3.24 8.96 27.29
C GLU A 64 -3.32 8.45 25.85
N ALA A 65 -2.18 8.18 25.22
CA ALA A 65 -2.13 7.65 23.85
C ALA A 65 -2.70 6.23 23.78
N LEU A 66 -2.35 5.37 24.74
CA LEU A 66 -2.91 4.02 24.85
C LEU A 66 -4.42 4.08 25.14
N GLY A 67 -4.84 4.95 26.05
CA GLY A 67 -6.23 5.14 26.42
C GLY A 67 -6.86 3.86 26.98
N THR A 68 -8.00 3.47 26.44
CA THR A 68 -8.74 2.24 26.86
C THR A 68 -8.38 1.00 26.04
N ARG A 69 -7.40 1.10 25.13
CA ARG A 69 -7.01 -0.01 24.25
C ARG A 69 -6.27 -1.08 25.06
N ASP A 70 -6.58 -2.34 24.77
CA ASP A 70 -5.86 -3.49 25.35
C ASP A 70 -4.49 -3.62 24.69
N GLY A 71 -3.43 -3.26 25.40
CA GLY A 71 -2.09 -3.18 24.84
C GLY A 71 -1.06 -2.72 25.86
N ALA A 72 0.17 -2.48 25.39
CA ALA A 72 1.27 -1.98 26.21
C ALA A 72 2.11 -0.96 25.42
N VAL A 73 2.75 -0.08 26.17
CA VAL A 73 3.74 0.87 25.65
C VAL A 73 5.01 0.75 26.45
N VAL A 74 6.15 0.65 25.77
CA VAL A 74 7.48 0.65 26.40
C VAL A 74 8.28 1.81 25.81
N ILE A 75 8.86 2.64 26.67
CA ILE A 75 9.75 3.73 26.28
C ILE A 75 11.10 3.52 26.94
N MET A 76 12.15 3.54 26.12
CA MET A 76 13.53 3.36 26.54
C MET A 76 14.42 4.46 25.99
N ASP A 77 15.51 4.73 26.70
CA ASP A 77 16.68 5.35 26.12
C ASP A 77 17.35 4.37 25.14
N ALA A 78 17.50 4.80 23.89
CA ALA A 78 17.94 3.93 22.79
C ALA A 78 19.42 3.48 22.93
N GLN A 79 20.24 4.22 23.68
CA GLN A 79 21.67 3.97 23.79
C GLN A 79 22.02 3.13 25.02
N THR A 80 21.28 3.33 26.11
CA THR A 80 21.71 2.86 27.43
C THR A 80 20.91 1.70 27.99
N GLY A 81 19.74 1.40 27.40
CA GLY A 81 18.82 0.40 27.95
C GLY A 81 18.03 0.89 29.17
N ARG A 82 18.14 2.17 29.54
CA ARG A 82 17.30 2.75 30.60
C ARG A 82 15.84 2.73 30.17
N VAL A 83 15.02 2.00 30.90
CA VAL A 83 13.57 2.04 30.72
C VAL A 83 13.07 3.33 31.35
N ARG A 84 12.53 4.24 30.52
CA ARG A 84 11.98 5.52 30.95
C ARG A 84 10.57 5.33 31.52
N THR A 85 9.76 4.52 30.85
CA THR A 85 8.39 4.18 31.30
C THR A 85 7.89 2.89 30.66
N ILE A 86 7.01 2.18 31.37
CA ILE A 86 6.22 1.08 30.85
C ILE A 86 4.75 1.30 31.22
N VAL A 87 3.89 1.34 30.21
CA VAL A 87 2.43 1.27 30.38
C VAL A 87 2.00 -0.17 30.16
N ASN A 88 1.31 -0.75 31.14
CA ASN A 88 0.90 -2.16 31.19
C ASN A 88 2.07 -3.17 31.23
N PRO A 89 2.85 -3.22 32.33
CA PRO A 89 4.03 -4.07 32.47
C PRO A 89 3.73 -5.58 32.42
N SER A 90 2.55 -6.01 32.87
CA SER A 90 2.16 -7.44 32.84
C SER A 90 2.10 -7.97 31.41
N LEU A 91 1.71 -7.12 30.45
CA LEU A 91 1.71 -7.46 29.05
C LEU A 91 3.08 -7.21 28.41
N ALA A 92 3.75 -6.11 28.75
CA ALA A 92 5.04 -5.73 28.16
C ALA A 92 6.19 -6.70 28.46
N ILE A 93 6.16 -7.31 29.65
CA ILE A 93 7.24 -8.14 30.21
C ILE A 93 6.79 -9.60 30.35
N GLY A 94 5.55 -9.83 30.78
CA GLY A 94 5.07 -11.15 31.20
C GLY A 94 4.33 -11.95 30.13
N GLN A 95 4.18 -11.43 28.90
CA GLN A 95 3.50 -12.14 27.81
C GLN A 95 4.28 -12.03 26.50
N ALA A 96 4.42 -13.17 25.82
CA ALA A 96 5.06 -13.26 24.52
C ALA A 96 4.04 -13.52 23.40
N PHE A 97 4.24 -12.84 22.28
CA PHE A 97 3.31 -12.85 21.14
C PHE A 97 4.09 -13.00 19.83
N PRO A 98 3.44 -13.47 18.74
CA PRO A 98 4.05 -13.45 17.43
C PRO A 98 4.43 -12.00 17.03
N PRO A 99 5.69 -11.72 16.65
CA PRO A 99 6.16 -10.37 16.34
C PRO A 99 5.59 -9.81 15.03
N GLY A 100 5.06 -10.68 14.16
CA GLY A 100 4.69 -10.33 12.80
C GLY A 100 5.84 -9.70 12.05
N SER A 101 5.51 -8.76 11.18
CA SER A 101 6.48 -8.07 10.33
C SER A 101 7.58 -7.28 11.06
N THR A 102 7.54 -7.13 12.39
CA THR A 102 8.67 -6.55 13.15
C THR A 102 9.90 -7.45 13.17
N ILE A 103 9.80 -8.74 12.82
CA ILE A 103 10.99 -9.60 12.73
C ILE A 103 11.82 -9.37 11.45
N LYS A 104 11.20 -8.80 10.40
CA LYS A 104 11.80 -8.71 9.05
C LYS A 104 13.16 -8.01 8.99
N PRO A 105 13.46 -6.95 9.76
CA PRO A 105 14.82 -6.41 9.82
C PRO A 105 15.88 -7.44 10.27
N PHE A 106 15.54 -8.32 11.21
CA PHE A 106 16.44 -9.41 11.63
C PHE A 106 16.52 -10.52 10.58
N THR A 107 15.43 -10.82 9.88
CA THR A 107 15.44 -11.73 8.72
C THR A 107 16.34 -11.18 7.60
N ALA A 108 16.26 -9.88 7.30
CA ALA A 108 17.13 -9.21 6.34
C ALA A 108 18.59 -9.24 6.80
N LEU A 109 18.85 -8.95 8.08
CA LEU A 109 20.21 -8.96 8.63
C LEU A 109 20.85 -10.35 8.53
N ALA A 110 20.12 -11.41 8.90
CA ALA A 110 20.60 -12.78 8.77
C ALA A 110 20.94 -13.14 7.31
N ALA A 111 20.14 -12.67 6.36
CA ALA A 111 20.38 -12.90 4.94
C ALA A 111 21.57 -12.09 4.39
N LEU A 112 21.77 -10.85 4.85
CA LEU A 112 22.92 -10.01 4.49
C LEU A 112 24.22 -10.58 5.08
N GLN A 113 24.21 -10.97 6.35
CA GLN A 113 25.37 -11.58 7.04
C GLN A 113 25.77 -12.93 6.44
N SER A 114 24.82 -13.69 5.90
CA SER A 114 25.08 -14.95 5.19
C SER A 114 25.40 -14.78 3.70
N HIS A 115 25.47 -13.53 3.22
CA HIS A 115 25.67 -13.19 1.80
C HIS A 115 24.62 -13.81 0.86
N LEU A 116 23.42 -14.10 1.37
CA LEU A 116 22.30 -14.61 0.58
C LEU A 116 21.68 -13.51 -0.31
N ILE A 117 21.77 -12.27 0.17
CA ILE A 117 21.43 -11.02 -0.51
C ILE A 117 22.48 -9.96 -0.16
N ASP A 118 22.52 -8.90 -0.96
CA ASP A 118 23.26 -7.65 -0.75
C ASP A 118 22.30 -6.46 -0.87
N GLU A 119 22.79 -5.23 -0.71
CA GLU A 119 22.01 -3.99 -0.87
C GLU A 119 21.39 -3.84 -2.27
N ASP A 120 22.02 -4.47 -3.27
CA ASP A 120 21.64 -4.39 -4.68
C ASP A 120 20.73 -5.52 -5.16
N SER A 121 20.43 -6.46 -4.29
CA SER A 121 19.52 -7.56 -4.57
C SER A 121 18.12 -7.02 -4.86
N ARG A 122 17.51 -7.49 -5.95
CA ARG A 122 16.17 -7.05 -6.40
C ARG A 122 15.24 -8.24 -6.52
N LEU A 123 14.02 -8.12 -5.99
CA LEU A 123 12.98 -9.14 -6.13
C LEU A 123 11.62 -8.50 -6.40
N LEU A 124 10.97 -8.95 -7.48
CA LEU A 124 9.66 -8.48 -7.89
C LEU A 124 8.56 -9.09 -7.01
N CYS A 125 7.72 -8.24 -6.41
CA CYS A 125 6.59 -8.69 -5.61
C CYS A 125 5.42 -9.13 -6.51
N HIS A 126 4.90 -10.34 -6.27
CA HIS A 126 3.72 -10.87 -6.96
C HIS A 126 2.40 -10.67 -6.18
N GLY A 127 2.37 -9.73 -5.24
CA GLY A 127 1.17 -9.35 -4.49
C GLY A 127 0.95 -10.11 -3.17
N GLY A 128 1.71 -11.17 -2.91
CA GLY A 128 1.61 -11.99 -1.70
C GLY A 128 2.52 -13.20 -1.79
N PHE A 129 2.95 -13.73 -0.64
CA PHE A 129 3.66 -15.00 -0.60
C PHE A 129 2.64 -16.15 -0.52
N HIS A 130 2.76 -17.13 -1.41
CA HIS A 130 1.84 -18.26 -1.48
C HIS A 130 2.63 -19.55 -1.76
N ARG A 131 2.78 -20.43 -0.76
CA ARG A 131 3.36 -21.77 -0.94
C ARG A 131 2.66 -22.79 -0.05
N GLU A 132 2.21 -23.90 -0.65
CA GLU A 132 1.62 -25.12 -0.05
C GLU A 132 0.71 -24.89 1.17
N ASN A 133 1.27 -24.61 2.35
CA ASN A 133 0.55 -24.50 3.63
C ASN A 133 0.63 -23.12 4.31
N PHE A 134 1.18 -22.11 3.63
CA PHE A 134 1.30 -20.77 4.16
C PHE A 134 1.08 -19.71 3.08
N SER A 135 0.18 -18.77 3.35
CA SER A 135 -0.20 -17.71 2.43
C SER A 135 -0.38 -16.40 3.16
N LEU A 136 0.31 -15.36 2.67
CA LEU A 136 0.22 -14.02 3.25
C LEU A 136 0.25 -12.96 2.16
N ASN A 137 -0.87 -12.23 2.00
CA ASN A 137 -1.00 -11.14 1.02
C ASN A 137 -0.12 -9.95 1.42
N CYS A 138 0.42 -9.22 0.46
CA CYS A 138 1.13 -7.98 0.74
C CYS A 138 0.15 -6.83 1.00
N SER A 139 0.44 -6.00 2.00
CA SER A 139 -0.40 -4.85 2.39
C SER A 139 -0.04 -3.54 1.67
N HIS A 140 0.94 -3.58 0.77
CA HIS A 140 1.38 -2.41 -0.01
C HIS A 140 0.71 -2.40 -1.39
N PRO A 141 0.59 -1.24 -2.05
CA PRO A 141 0.04 -1.16 -3.41
C PRO A 141 0.84 -2.02 -4.39
N LYS A 142 0.23 -2.38 -5.53
CA LYS A 142 0.90 -3.15 -6.57
C LYS A 142 2.02 -2.30 -7.19
N ILE A 143 3.25 -2.59 -6.78
CA ILE A 143 4.45 -1.93 -7.27
C ILE A 143 5.09 -2.86 -8.29
N SER A 144 5.31 -2.33 -9.49
CA SER A 144 5.75 -3.11 -10.65
C SER A 144 7.28 -3.16 -10.80
N ALA A 145 7.99 -2.37 -9.99
CA ALA A 145 9.44 -2.41 -9.86
C ALA A 145 9.84 -3.46 -8.80
N PRO A 146 10.96 -4.18 -8.98
CA PRO A 146 11.45 -5.10 -7.97
C PRO A 146 12.01 -4.33 -6.78
N PHE A 147 11.73 -4.82 -5.57
CA PHE A 147 12.20 -4.19 -4.35
C PHE A 147 13.66 -4.53 -4.09
N ASN A 148 14.42 -3.54 -3.65
CA ASN A 148 15.63 -3.77 -2.86
C ASN A 148 15.28 -4.13 -1.39
N PRO A 149 16.24 -4.60 -0.58
CA PRO A 149 15.92 -5.01 0.79
C PRO A 149 15.34 -3.86 1.63
N SER A 150 15.82 -2.62 1.48
CA SER A 150 15.30 -1.44 2.19
C SER A 150 13.85 -1.12 1.79
N GLN A 151 13.52 -1.14 0.50
CA GLN A 151 12.17 -0.94 -0.01
C GLN A 151 11.23 -2.07 0.43
N ALA A 152 11.71 -3.31 0.45
CA ALA A 152 10.96 -4.45 0.96
C ALA A 152 10.64 -4.28 2.46
N LEU A 153 11.57 -3.74 3.25
CA LEU A 153 11.33 -3.39 4.66
C LEU A 153 10.32 -2.24 4.81
N ALA A 154 10.47 -1.17 4.03
CA ALA A 154 9.61 0.00 4.05
C ALA A 154 8.14 -0.35 3.76
N TYR A 155 7.90 -1.11 2.69
CA TYR A 155 6.58 -1.62 2.32
C TYR A 155 6.18 -2.88 3.07
N SER A 156 7.06 -3.42 3.91
CA SER A 156 6.84 -4.67 4.65
C SER A 156 6.42 -5.83 3.74
N CYS A 157 7.06 -5.99 2.57
CA CYS A 157 6.66 -6.93 1.53
C CYS A 157 6.67 -8.40 1.99
N ASN A 158 5.50 -9.03 2.08
CA ASN A 158 5.37 -10.43 2.51
C ASN A 158 5.96 -11.40 1.48
N PHE A 159 5.82 -11.11 0.19
CA PHE A 159 6.45 -11.91 -0.87
C PHE A 159 7.97 -11.95 -0.71
N TYR A 160 8.61 -10.79 -0.58
CA TYR A 160 10.07 -10.68 -0.49
C TYR A 160 10.63 -11.50 0.67
N PHE A 161 10.07 -11.31 1.87
CA PHE A 161 10.55 -11.97 3.08
C PHE A 161 10.15 -13.44 3.17
N GLY A 162 9.03 -13.84 2.56
CA GLY A 162 8.66 -15.26 2.45
C GLY A 162 9.62 -16.02 1.52
N GLU A 163 9.97 -15.44 0.37
CA GLU A 163 10.98 -16.01 -0.55
C GLU A 163 12.36 -16.03 0.09
N LEU A 164 12.73 -14.97 0.81
CA LEU A 164 14.00 -14.90 1.55
C LEU A 164 14.06 -15.98 2.65
N GLY A 165 13.00 -16.12 3.44
CA GLY A 165 12.89 -17.13 4.48
C GLY A 165 12.97 -18.56 3.93
N GLY A 166 12.43 -18.81 2.74
CA GLY A 166 12.56 -20.11 2.07
C GLY A 166 13.98 -20.45 1.61
N ARG A 167 14.86 -19.45 1.47
CA ARG A 167 16.26 -19.61 1.02
C ARG A 167 17.27 -19.55 2.18
N LEU A 168 16.90 -18.96 3.31
CA LEU A 168 17.77 -18.76 4.46
C LEU A 168 18.04 -20.08 5.19
N ARG A 169 19.31 -20.33 5.58
CA ARG A 169 19.63 -21.50 6.40
C ARG A 169 19.04 -21.31 7.80
N PRO A 170 18.42 -22.34 8.41
CA PRO A 170 17.83 -22.18 9.73
C PRO A 170 18.84 -21.75 10.80
N SER A 171 20.08 -22.22 10.71
CA SER A 171 21.17 -21.83 11.62
C SER A 171 21.47 -20.33 11.57
N ASP A 172 21.45 -19.72 10.38
CA ASP A 172 21.76 -18.30 10.21
C ASP A 172 20.64 -17.44 10.83
N PHE A 173 19.38 -17.83 10.63
CA PHE A 173 18.23 -17.15 11.23
C PHE A 173 18.24 -17.27 12.76
N THR A 174 18.31 -18.49 13.28
CA THR A 174 18.24 -18.73 14.73
C THR A 174 19.44 -18.14 15.47
N SER A 175 20.66 -18.20 14.90
CA SER A 175 21.85 -17.58 15.51
C SER A 175 21.76 -16.06 15.53
N THR A 176 21.26 -15.44 14.46
CA THR A 176 21.00 -13.99 14.43
C THR A 176 19.98 -13.62 15.50
N LEU A 177 18.85 -14.32 15.61
CA LEU A 177 17.87 -13.99 16.65
C LEU A 177 18.44 -14.18 18.07
N ALA A 178 19.16 -15.27 18.31
CA ALA A 178 19.77 -15.53 19.61
C ALA A 178 20.82 -14.47 19.99
N SER A 179 21.60 -13.94 19.03
CA SER A 179 22.60 -12.89 19.32
C SER A 179 21.97 -11.57 19.76
N PHE A 180 20.72 -11.30 19.36
CA PHE A 180 19.94 -10.15 19.82
C PHE A 180 19.14 -10.42 21.10
N GLY A 181 19.31 -11.59 21.72
CA GLY A 181 18.69 -11.95 23.00
C GLY A 181 17.28 -12.53 22.90
N PHE A 182 16.77 -12.84 21.71
CA PHE A 182 15.48 -13.52 21.57
C PHE A 182 15.54 -14.95 22.11
N GLY A 183 14.47 -15.38 22.79
CA GLY A 183 14.40 -16.71 23.39
C GLY A 183 15.31 -16.89 24.62
N GLN A 184 15.82 -15.79 25.19
CA GLN A 184 16.65 -15.78 26.39
C GLN A 184 16.17 -14.68 27.35
N PRO A 185 16.33 -14.84 28.68
CA PRO A 185 16.08 -13.76 29.63
C PRO A 185 16.93 -12.53 29.28
N ILE A 186 16.32 -11.34 29.26
CA ILE A 186 16.97 -10.05 29.05
C ILE A 186 17.43 -9.38 30.35
N GLY A 187 17.03 -9.97 31.48
CA GLY A 187 17.54 -9.63 32.80
C GLY A 187 16.85 -8.41 33.40
N PHE A 188 15.57 -8.19 33.07
CA PHE A 188 14.77 -7.11 33.62
C PHE A 188 14.35 -7.37 35.07
N GLY A 189 14.02 -8.63 35.41
CA GLY A 189 13.64 -9.01 36.78
C GLY A 189 12.70 -10.22 36.85
N GLU A 190 12.07 -10.42 38.01
CA GLU A 190 11.07 -11.47 38.20
C GLU A 190 9.81 -11.24 37.33
N GLY A 191 9.22 -12.32 36.83
CA GLY A 191 8.03 -12.27 35.97
C GLY A 191 8.31 -12.02 34.48
N GLU A 192 9.58 -12.04 34.07
CA GLU A 192 9.99 -11.94 32.67
C GLU A 192 9.65 -13.20 31.87
N GLU A 193 8.89 -13.04 30.78
CA GLU A 193 8.65 -14.11 29.81
C GLU A 193 9.79 -14.15 28.77
N VAL A 194 10.27 -15.35 28.46
CA VAL A 194 11.50 -15.55 27.67
C VAL A 194 11.21 -15.60 26.16
N GLY A 195 9.94 -15.79 25.78
CA GLY A 195 9.56 -15.95 24.38
C GLY A 195 10.06 -17.28 23.79
N LYS A 196 10.02 -17.39 22.48
CA LYS A 196 10.42 -18.60 21.73
C LYS A 196 11.11 -18.20 20.44
N ILE A 197 12.13 -18.96 20.05
CA ILE A 197 12.72 -18.88 18.71
C ILE A 197 12.60 -20.24 18.02
N PRO A 198 12.46 -20.27 16.68
CA PRO A 198 12.33 -21.52 15.94
C PRO A 198 13.57 -22.41 16.07
N SER A 199 13.32 -23.72 16.21
CA SER A 199 14.33 -24.76 16.11
C SER A 199 14.06 -25.68 14.91
N GLY A 200 15.12 -26.22 14.31
CA GLY A 200 15.01 -27.14 13.17
C GLY A 200 14.74 -26.42 11.84
N ARG A 201 13.82 -26.94 11.02
CA ARG A 201 13.54 -26.40 9.68
C ARG A 201 12.83 -25.05 9.76
N LEU A 202 13.39 -24.06 9.09
CA LEU A 202 12.79 -22.74 8.90
C LEU A 202 11.63 -22.83 7.90
N ASN A 203 10.51 -22.21 8.24
CA ASN A 203 9.39 -22.01 7.34
C ASN A 203 9.17 -20.50 7.08
N ALA A 204 8.39 -20.18 6.04
CA ALA A 204 8.12 -18.79 5.69
C ALA A 204 7.40 -18.01 6.80
N GLY A 205 6.54 -18.69 7.58
CA GLY A 205 5.84 -18.11 8.71
C GLY A 205 6.80 -17.61 9.80
N ASP A 206 7.87 -18.33 10.10
CA ASP A 206 8.85 -17.88 11.09
C ASP A 206 9.60 -16.62 10.61
N ALA A 207 10.04 -16.63 9.34
CA ALA A 207 10.77 -15.51 8.74
C ALA A 207 9.92 -14.24 8.57
N LEU A 208 8.59 -14.41 8.52
CA LEU A 208 7.59 -13.33 8.45
C LEU A 208 7.02 -12.94 9.82
N GLY A 209 7.28 -13.72 10.87
CA GLY A 209 6.79 -13.49 12.23
C GLY A 209 5.35 -13.93 12.51
N GLU A 210 4.79 -14.80 11.65
CA GLU A 210 3.41 -15.32 11.72
C GLU A 210 3.34 -16.75 12.31
N SER A 211 4.45 -17.27 12.83
CA SER A 211 4.50 -18.61 13.43
C SER A 211 4.33 -18.57 14.95
N ASP A 212 3.72 -19.60 15.53
CA ASP A 212 3.70 -19.85 16.98
C ASP A 212 5.05 -20.33 17.56
N ARG A 213 6.02 -20.63 16.67
CA ARG A 213 7.40 -21.03 17.01
C ARG A 213 8.32 -19.84 17.30
N LEU A 214 7.87 -18.63 16.97
CA LEU A 214 8.57 -17.39 17.22
C LEU A 214 7.67 -16.47 18.04
N LEU A 215 7.95 -16.33 19.32
CA LEU A 215 7.21 -15.48 20.24
C LEU A 215 8.18 -14.53 20.93
N VAL A 216 7.81 -13.26 21.05
CA VAL A 216 8.64 -12.23 21.71
C VAL A 216 7.80 -11.40 22.65
N THR A 217 8.39 -10.94 23.74
CA THR A 217 7.77 -9.91 24.57
C THR A 217 8.00 -8.52 23.95
N PRO A 218 7.11 -7.54 24.19
CA PRO A 218 7.37 -6.15 23.84
C PRO A 218 8.74 -5.65 24.33
N LEU A 219 9.10 -5.89 25.58
CA LEU A 219 10.39 -5.42 26.10
C LEU A 219 11.60 -6.09 25.41
N GLN A 220 11.53 -7.40 25.14
CA GLN A 220 12.57 -8.11 24.36
C GLN A 220 12.75 -7.50 22.97
N LEU A 221 11.65 -7.25 22.27
CA LEU A 221 11.69 -6.72 20.92
C LEU A 221 12.31 -5.32 20.88
N LEU A 222 11.95 -4.44 21.82
CA LEU A 222 12.53 -3.10 21.89
C LEU A 222 14.03 -3.11 22.24
N ALA A 223 14.46 -4.00 23.14
CA ALA A 223 15.87 -4.17 23.49
C ALA A 223 16.70 -4.65 22.28
N ALA A 224 16.19 -5.64 21.55
CA ALA A 224 16.83 -6.16 20.34
C ALA A 224 16.95 -5.09 19.25
N TYR A 225 15.88 -4.34 19.00
CA TYR A 225 15.94 -3.22 18.05
C TYR A 225 16.90 -2.13 18.52
N SER A 226 16.95 -1.82 19.82
CA SER A 226 17.89 -0.80 20.33
C SER A 226 19.33 -1.17 20.00
N ALA A 227 19.73 -2.43 20.17
CA ALA A 227 21.04 -2.92 19.74
C ALA A 227 21.27 -2.79 18.22
N LEU A 228 20.23 -3.05 17.41
CA LEU A 228 20.31 -2.91 15.95
C LEU A 228 20.53 -1.46 15.52
N ILE A 229 19.94 -0.51 16.27
CA ILE A 229 20.04 0.92 16.00
C ILE A 229 21.30 1.54 16.59
N ASN A 230 21.71 1.20 17.81
CA ASN A 230 22.80 1.88 18.52
C ASN A 230 24.22 1.38 18.16
N GLY A 231 24.36 0.62 17.07
CA GLY A 231 25.66 0.12 16.61
C GLY A 231 26.08 -1.22 17.23
N GLY A 232 25.13 -1.99 17.76
CA GLY A 232 25.34 -3.37 18.22
C GLY A 232 25.42 -3.54 19.74
N HIS A 233 25.22 -2.49 20.53
CA HIS A 233 25.31 -2.54 21.99
C HIS A 233 24.00 -3.07 22.58
N LEU A 234 23.96 -4.36 22.92
CA LEU A 234 22.81 -4.99 23.55
C LEU A 234 22.85 -4.79 25.06
N ASN A 235 22.15 -3.75 25.53
CA ASN A 235 22.02 -3.44 26.95
C ASN A 235 20.87 -4.20 27.61
N ALA A 236 21.05 -4.61 28.86
CA ALA A 236 19.95 -5.12 29.68
C ALA A 236 18.99 -3.97 30.02
N PRO A 237 17.69 -4.12 29.76
CA PRO A 237 16.72 -3.10 30.17
C PRO A 237 16.68 -2.96 31.69
N GLN A 238 16.72 -1.74 32.21
CA GLN A 238 16.74 -1.46 33.65
C GLN A 238 15.84 -0.26 33.99
N LEU A 239 15.01 -0.39 35.02
CA LEU A 239 14.16 0.69 35.54
C LEU A 239 14.86 1.37 36.73
N ASN A 240 15.63 2.43 36.48
CA ASN A 240 16.25 3.26 37.53
C ASN A 240 16.07 4.75 37.21
N GLN A 241 16.15 5.59 38.26
CA GLN A 241 16.23 7.05 38.14
C GLN A 241 17.47 7.47 37.34
N ALA A 242 17.36 8.56 36.59
CA ALA A 242 18.41 9.00 35.68
C ALA A 242 19.75 9.28 36.41
N ALA A 243 19.69 9.92 37.59
CA ALA A 243 20.86 10.32 38.36
C ALA A 243 21.73 9.15 38.86
N SER A 244 21.18 7.93 38.96
CA SER A 244 21.87 6.74 39.45
C SER A 244 21.97 5.63 38.38
N PHE A 245 21.68 5.95 37.12
CA PHE A 245 21.66 4.96 36.06
C PHE A 245 23.07 4.59 35.60
N THR A 246 23.37 3.29 35.55
CA THR A 246 24.58 2.74 34.91
C THR A 246 24.16 1.66 33.92
N PRO A 247 24.44 1.83 32.61
CA PRO A 247 24.11 0.82 31.60
C PRO A 247 24.77 -0.52 31.90
N ARG A 248 24.01 -1.60 31.79
CA ARG A 248 24.55 -2.98 31.85
C ARG A 248 24.55 -3.61 30.46
N GLU A 249 25.66 -3.48 29.75
CA GLU A 249 25.87 -4.13 28.46
C GLU A 249 25.96 -5.66 28.63
N ARG A 250 25.16 -6.39 27.86
CA ARG A 250 25.11 -7.87 27.89
C ARG A 250 25.98 -8.49 26.80
N ALA A 251 25.96 -7.88 25.63
CA ALA A 251 26.67 -8.36 24.46
C ALA A 251 26.89 -7.21 23.48
N ARG A 252 27.91 -7.37 22.64
CA ARG A 252 28.16 -6.52 21.49
C ARG A 252 28.01 -7.34 20.21
N ILE A 253 27.15 -6.88 19.31
CA ILE A 253 26.78 -7.56 18.08
C ILE A 253 27.51 -6.88 16.92
N GLU A 254 28.28 -7.64 16.15
CA GLU A 254 28.94 -7.10 14.97
C GLU A 254 27.96 -6.94 13.81
N ILE A 255 27.71 -5.70 13.42
CA ILE A 255 26.83 -5.35 12.30
C ILE A 255 27.63 -4.46 11.35
N ALA A 256 27.86 -4.93 10.13
CA ALA A 256 28.53 -4.13 9.10
C ALA A 256 27.73 -2.83 8.85
N GLN A 257 28.43 -1.71 8.68
CA GLN A 257 27.80 -0.41 8.47
C GLN A 257 26.87 -0.42 7.24
N SER A 258 27.25 -1.11 6.17
CA SER A 258 26.42 -1.29 4.97
C SER A 258 25.12 -2.05 5.28
N HIS A 259 25.19 -3.14 6.07
CA HIS A 259 24.00 -3.88 6.48
C HIS A 259 23.09 -3.03 7.35
N ARG A 260 23.64 -2.33 8.35
CA ARG A 260 22.86 -1.42 9.20
C ARG A 260 22.20 -0.32 8.36
N ALA A 261 22.91 0.27 7.40
CA ALA A 261 22.36 1.29 6.52
C ALA A 261 21.12 0.80 5.76
N VAL A 262 21.15 -0.43 5.21
CA VAL A 262 20.00 -1.05 4.53
C VAL A 262 18.77 -1.13 5.45
N LEU A 263 18.96 -1.54 6.71
CA LEU A 263 17.88 -1.70 7.68
C LEU A 263 17.32 -0.34 8.12
N ILE A 264 18.19 0.62 8.46
CA ILE A 264 17.81 1.98 8.86
C ILE A 264 17.06 2.68 7.73
N GLU A 265 17.53 2.56 6.49
CA GLU A 265 16.88 3.14 5.32
C GLU A 265 15.49 2.52 5.09
N GLY A 266 15.35 1.21 5.27
CA GLY A 266 14.05 0.55 5.20
C GLY A 266 13.08 0.99 6.31
N MET A 267 13.58 1.16 7.54
CA MET A 267 12.80 1.68 8.66
C MET A 267 12.41 3.14 8.48
N ARG A 268 13.28 3.97 7.90
CA ARG A 268 12.97 5.34 7.50
C ARG A 268 11.90 5.38 6.41
N GLY A 269 12.05 4.52 5.40
CA GLY A 269 11.07 4.38 4.32
C GLY A 269 9.69 3.97 4.83
N ALA A 270 9.61 3.13 5.87
CA ALA A 270 8.35 2.74 6.50
C ALA A 270 7.57 3.96 7.04
N ILE A 271 8.26 4.96 7.59
CA ILE A 271 7.67 6.22 8.08
C ILE A 271 7.37 7.18 6.93
N LYS A 272 8.23 7.26 5.91
CA LYS A 272 8.11 8.27 4.85
C LYS A 272 7.06 7.92 3.79
N TYR A 273 7.01 6.67 3.34
CA TYR A 273 6.17 6.25 2.21
C TYR A 273 5.62 4.82 2.35
N GLY A 274 6.02 4.11 3.39
CA GLY A 274 5.66 2.72 3.64
C GLY A 274 4.51 2.56 4.62
N THR A 275 4.58 1.49 5.42
CA THR A 275 3.45 1.05 6.25
C THR A 275 2.98 2.03 7.34
N ALA A 276 3.80 3.01 7.72
CA ALA A 276 3.49 4.01 8.73
C ALA A 276 3.37 5.43 8.14
N ALA A 277 3.27 5.59 6.81
CA ALA A 277 3.24 6.90 6.16
C ALA A 277 2.08 7.81 6.61
N HIS A 278 0.97 7.22 7.06
CA HIS A 278 -0.23 7.95 7.48
C HIS A 278 -0.30 8.22 8.98
N SER A 279 0.71 7.82 9.77
CA SER A 279 0.65 7.96 11.23
C SER A 279 0.91 9.38 11.75
N GLY A 280 1.29 10.32 10.88
CA GLY A 280 1.70 11.67 11.27
C GLY A 280 3.11 11.77 11.83
N LEU A 281 3.85 10.66 11.96
CA LEU A 281 5.23 10.65 12.49
C LEU A 281 6.20 11.48 11.64
N ASN A 282 6.03 11.48 10.31
CA ASN A 282 6.87 12.26 9.39
C ASN A 282 6.59 13.77 9.43
N GLN A 283 5.63 14.23 10.24
CA GLN A 283 5.27 15.65 10.40
C GLN A 283 5.91 16.25 11.65
N LEU A 284 6.49 15.42 12.52
CA LEU A 284 7.14 15.86 13.75
C LEU A 284 8.53 16.44 13.44
N PRO A 285 9.02 17.42 14.21
CA PRO A 285 10.36 17.99 14.05
C PRO A 285 11.44 17.05 14.64
N LEU A 286 11.37 15.78 14.26
CA LEU A 286 12.24 14.70 14.70
C LEU A 286 12.55 13.81 13.51
N LYS A 287 13.77 13.27 13.45
CA LYS A 287 14.08 12.20 12.50
C LYS A 287 13.62 10.87 13.10
N ILE A 288 12.49 10.38 12.61
CA ILE A 288 11.87 9.13 13.10
C ILE A 288 12.10 7.99 12.11
N ILE A 289 12.54 6.85 12.63
CA ILE A 289 12.62 5.58 11.90
C ILE A 289 11.81 4.53 12.65
N GLY A 290 11.19 3.58 11.94
CA GLY A 290 10.41 2.56 12.63
C GLY A 290 9.97 1.39 11.76
N LYS A 291 9.33 0.42 12.40
CA LYS A 291 8.79 -0.76 11.72
C LYS A 291 7.44 -1.16 12.32
N THR A 292 6.45 -1.32 11.45
CA THR A 292 5.15 -1.89 11.79
C THR A 292 5.19 -3.41 11.81
N GLY A 293 4.36 -4.02 12.65
CA GLY A 293 4.04 -5.43 12.64
C GLY A 293 2.56 -5.67 12.78
N THR A 294 2.08 -6.72 12.18
CA THR A 294 0.74 -7.26 12.39
C THR A 294 0.92 -8.76 12.36
N ALA A 295 0.36 -9.45 13.35
CA ALA A 295 0.51 -10.89 13.49
C ALA A 295 -0.79 -11.48 14.01
N THR A 296 -1.15 -12.66 13.53
CA THR A 296 -2.32 -13.37 14.07
C THR A 296 -2.01 -13.94 15.45
N GLU A 297 -2.92 -13.77 16.40
CA GLU A 297 -2.75 -14.36 17.74
C GLU A 297 -2.63 -15.90 17.67
N VAL A 298 -1.78 -16.50 18.51
CA VAL A 298 -1.59 -17.95 18.55
C VAL A 298 -2.90 -18.66 18.89
N GLY A 299 -3.41 -19.46 17.96
CA GLY A 299 -4.71 -20.14 18.08
C GLY A 299 -5.92 -19.19 18.01
N GLY A 300 -5.71 -17.90 17.81
CA GLY A 300 -6.73 -16.87 17.63
C GLY A 300 -6.95 -16.52 16.15
N PHE A 301 -7.92 -15.64 15.89
CA PHE A 301 -8.25 -15.15 14.54
C PHE A 301 -8.14 -13.63 14.42
N ARG A 302 -7.90 -12.95 15.55
CA ARG A 302 -7.69 -11.51 15.59
C ARG A 302 -6.20 -11.23 15.52
N THR A 303 -5.84 -10.16 14.84
CA THR A 303 -4.45 -9.73 14.74
C THR A 303 -4.07 -8.87 15.94
N ASN A 304 -2.80 -8.91 16.31
CA ASN A 304 -2.18 -7.95 17.21
C ASN A 304 -1.30 -7.00 16.40
N GLY A 305 -1.37 -5.72 16.74
CA GLY A 305 -0.60 -4.65 16.12
C GLY A 305 0.70 -4.41 16.90
N TRP A 306 1.74 -4.10 16.14
CA TRP A 306 3.04 -3.69 16.67
C TRP A 306 3.54 -2.46 15.96
N PHE A 307 4.19 -1.57 16.70
CA PHE A 307 5.06 -0.56 16.13
C PHE A 307 6.29 -0.39 17.02
N VAL A 308 7.48 -0.46 16.42
CA VAL A 308 8.74 -0.05 17.02
C VAL A 308 9.21 1.20 16.30
N GLY A 309 9.50 2.26 17.04
CA GLY A 309 9.99 3.53 16.52
C GLY A 309 11.16 4.07 17.32
N PHE A 310 12.01 4.85 16.66
CA PHE A 310 13.14 5.53 17.24
C PHE A 310 13.17 6.98 16.78
N ALA A 311 13.60 7.88 17.66
CA ALA A 311 13.75 9.30 17.33
C ALA A 311 15.17 9.81 17.62
N ALA A 312 15.61 10.68 16.71
CA ALA A 312 16.77 11.55 16.86
C ALA A 312 16.35 12.97 16.49
N ASP A 313 17.22 13.94 16.77
CA ASP A 313 17.04 15.32 16.30
C ASP A 313 16.93 15.37 14.77
N GLU A 314 16.22 16.35 14.24
CA GLU A 314 15.94 16.46 12.79
C GLU A 314 17.23 16.50 11.94
N SER A 315 18.28 17.15 12.46
CA SER A 315 19.60 17.27 11.82
C SER A 315 20.49 16.03 11.95
N ALA A 316 20.12 15.03 12.75
CA ALA A 316 20.97 13.88 13.04
C ALA A 316 21.19 12.97 11.83
N GLU A 317 22.42 12.50 11.62
CA GLU A 317 22.76 11.51 10.58
C GLU A 317 22.76 10.09 11.14
N ILE A 318 21.57 9.51 11.39
CA ILE A 318 21.38 8.24 12.13
C ILE A 318 22.23 7.07 11.59
N ILE A 319 22.51 7.01 10.28
CA ILE A 319 23.30 5.93 9.69
C ILE A 319 24.77 6.04 10.11
N SER A 320 25.37 7.23 10.07
CA SER A 320 26.77 7.44 10.44
C SER A 320 26.97 7.74 11.94
N GLN A 321 25.93 8.18 12.63
CA GLN A 321 25.93 8.58 14.06
C GLN A 321 24.85 7.81 14.84
N PRO A 322 25.07 6.53 15.18
CA PRO A 322 24.14 5.74 16.00
C PRO A 322 23.75 6.40 17.33
N GLU A 323 24.69 7.11 17.95
CA GLU A 323 24.57 7.79 19.24
C GLU A 323 23.60 8.98 19.24
N ALA A 324 23.25 9.48 18.05
CA ALA A 324 22.30 10.57 17.88
C ALA A 324 20.84 10.12 18.15
N VAL A 325 20.55 8.82 18.09
CA VAL A 325 19.23 8.28 18.43
C VAL A 325 19.04 8.26 19.94
N LYS A 326 18.05 8.96 20.45
CA LYS A 326 17.84 9.14 21.91
C LYS A 326 16.68 8.33 22.45
N LEU A 327 15.56 8.32 21.75
CA LEU A 327 14.33 7.69 22.22
C LEU A 327 14.02 6.42 21.43
N ALA A 328 13.64 5.37 22.14
CA ALA A 328 13.09 4.14 21.59
C ALA A 328 11.67 3.93 22.16
N VAL A 329 10.69 3.72 21.29
CA VAL A 329 9.28 3.52 21.65
C VAL A 329 8.77 2.25 21.01
N LEU A 330 8.11 1.40 21.79
CA LEU A 330 7.33 0.28 21.28
C LEU A 330 5.88 0.40 21.74
N VAL A 331 4.97 0.29 20.78
CA VAL A 331 3.53 0.18 21.02
C VAL A 331 3.06 -1.20 20.56
N PHE A 332 2.40 -1.92 21.46
CA PHE A 332 1.72 -3.19 21.18
C PHE A 332 0.24 -3.04 21.49
N LEU A 333 -0.63 -3.44 20.57
CA LEU A 333 -2.09 -3.42 20.75
C LEU A 333 -2.67 -4.78 20.40
N LYS A 334 -3.46 -5.37 21.29
CA LYS A 334 -4.27 -6.54 20.97
C LYS A 334 -5.42 -6.15 20.04
N HIS A 335 -5.81 -7.07 19.18
CA HIS A 335 -6.96 -6.88 18.28
C HIS A 335 -6.83 -5.67 17.34
N SER A 336 -5.61 -5.38 16.89
CA SER A 336 -5.25 -4.18 16.12
C SER A 336 -4.22 -4.52 15.03
N HIS A 337 -3.70 -3.50 14.37
CA HIS A 337 -2.74 -3.58 13.27
C HIS A 337 -1.59 -2.58 13.50
N GLY A 338 -0.48 -2.78 12.80
CA GLY A 338 0.74 -1.99 13.04
C GLY A 338 0.62 -0.51 12.68
N ALA A 339 -0.25 -0.15 11.73
CA ALA A 339 -0.51 1.25 11.37
C ALA A 339 -1.16 2.03 12.53
N GLU A 340 -2.15 1.43 13.22
CA GLU A 340 -2.78 2.05 14.39
C GLU A 340 -1.77 2.19 15.55
N CYS A 341 -0.88 1.22 15.74
CA CYS A 341 0.19 1.32 16.73
C CYS A 341 1.15 2.49 16.43
N ALA A 342 1.43 2.73 15.15
CA ALA A 342 2.23 3.87 14.72
C ALA A 342 1.52 5.21 14.99
N GLU A 343 0.20 5.30 14.74
CA GLU A 343 -0.62 6.47 15.08
C GLU A 343 -0.63 6.74 16.60
N VAL A 344 -0.78 5.69 17.41
CA VAL A 344 -0.70 5.83 18.88
C VAL A 344 0.67 6.36 19.32
N SER A 345 1.75 5.89 18.68
CA SER A 345 3.10 6.34 19.02
C SER A 345 3.36 7.82 18.67
N GLN A 346 2.61 8.40 17.74
CA GLN A 346 2.82 9.79 17.30
C GLN A 346 2.70 10.79 18.46
N LYS A 347 1.74 10.59 19.36
CA LYS A 347 1.55 11.45 20.54
C LYS A 347 2.75 11.42 21.49
N ILE A 348 3.41 10.27 21.59
CA ILE A 348 4.59 10.06 22.44
C ILE A 348 5.79 10.80 21.84
N PHE A 349 6.00 10.65 20.52
CA PHE A 349 7.07 11.35 19.83
C PHE A 349 6.85 12.86 19.77
N ASP A 350 5.61 13.33 19.62
CA ASP A 350 5.27 14.75 19.68
C ASP A 350 5.61 15.35 21.04
N GLU A 351 5.26 14.64 22.12
CA GLU A 351 5.61 15.08 23.47
C GLU A 351 7.13 15.12 23.69
N PHE A 352 7.86 14.11 23.20
CA PHE A 352 9.32 14.11 23.23
C PHE A 352 9.92 15.31 22.46
N ALA A 353 9.37 15.64 21.28
CA ALA A 353 9.81 16.78 20.49
C ALA A 353 9.65 18.11 21.24
N ARG A 354 8.52 18.29 21.94
CA ARG A 354 8.26 19.49 22.76
C ARG A 354 9.21 19.61 23.94
N LEU A 355 9.58 18.48 24.55
CA LEU A 355 10.55 18.42 25.64
C LEU A 355 11.95 18.81 25.17
N GLY A 356 12.37 18.35 23.99
CA GLY A 356 13.66 18.74 23.38
C GLY A 356 13.72 20.21 22.95
N SER A 357 12.60 20.79 22.52
CA SER A 357 12.51 22.19 22.06
C SER A 357 12.52 23.23 23.20
N SER A 358 12.47 22.79 24.46
CA SER A 358 12.42 23.68 25.63
C SER A 358 13.75 24.39 25.93
N GLY A 359 14.83 24.01 25.24
CA GLY A 359 16.12 24.71 25.27
C GLY A 359 16.27 25.85 24.26
N ASP A 360 15.32 26.04 23.33
CA ASP A 360 15.41 27.04 22.28
C ASP A 360 14.04 27.70 22.03
N ARG A 361 13.58 28.50 23.00
CA ARG A 361 12.36 29.33 22.84
C ARG A 361 12.65 30.49 21.89
N GLY A 362 12.42 30.24 20.61
CA GLY A 362 12.53 31.21 19.52
C GLY A 362 11.45 31.07 18.45
N GLY A 363 10.18 30.89 18.84
CA GLY A 363 9.01 31.23 18.02
C GLY A 363 8.55 30.18 16.99
N ARG A 364 7.56 29.37 17.36
CA ARG A 364 6.50 28.86 16.48
C ARG A 364 5.36 28.30 17.32
N GLN A 365 4.30 29.10 17.46
CA GLN A 365 3.10 28.74 18.21
C GLN A 365 2.21 27.86 17.33
N HIS A 366 1.86 26.68 17.84
CA HIS A 366 1.05 25.67 17.18
C HIS A 366 -0.38 26.15 16.85
N TYR A 367 -0.79 25.98 15.60
CA TYR A 367 -2.19 26.09 15.16
C TYR A 367 -2.93 24.78 15.46
N PHE A 368 -3.63 24.73 16.59
CA PHE A 368 -4.86 23.96 16.73
C PHE A 368 -5.98 24.97 17.03
N ALA A 369 -6.83 25.25 16.06
CA ALA A 369 -8.05 26.01 16.28
C ALA A 369 -9.23 25.29 15.63
N SER A 370 -10.17 24.95 16.50
CA SER A 370 -11.50 24.44 16.19
C SER A 370 -12.26 25.43 15.31
N ASN A 371 -12.81 24.94 14.20
CA ASN A 371 -13.72 25.73 13.37
C ASN A 371 -15.08 25.84 14.07
N ASN A 372 -15.31 26.98 14.73
CA ASN A 372 -16.65 27.54 14.84
C ASN A 372 -16.62 29.07 14.98
N ARG A 373 -17.15 29.73 13.93
CA ARG A 373 -17.78 31.08 13.85
C ARG A 373 -17.19 32.00 12.77
N GLY A 374 -18.16 32.63 12.08
CA GLY A 374 -18.09 33.47 10.88
C GLY A 374 -17.28 34.78 10.95
N PRO A 375 -17.48 35.65 9.94
CA PRO A 375 -16.41 36.40 9.30
C PRO A 375 -16.21 37.81 9.89
N SER A 376 -14.95 38.24 9.98
CA SER A 376 -14.63 39.67 10.03
C SER A 376 -13.34 39.95 9.27
N GLN A 377 -13.44 40.94 8.39
CA GLN A 377 -12.47 41.37 7.40
C GLN A 377 -11.18 41.98 7.99
N GLY A 378 -10.12 42.00 7.17
CA GLY A 378 -9.24 43.17 7.07
C GLY A 378 -7.72 42.95 7.17
N GLY A 379 -7.09 42.58 6.04
CA GLY A 379 -5.83 43.19 5.56
C GLY A 379 -4.47 42.69 6.08
N SER A 380 -3.69 42.01 5.23
CA SER A 380 -2.71 42.67 4.33
C SER A 380 -2.19 41.64 3.30
N VAL A 381 -2.17 42.03 2.03
CA VAL A 381 -1.84 41.17 0.88
C VAL A 381 -0.40 41.45 0.45
N ALA A 382 0.44 40.43 0.44
CA ALA A 382 1.73 40.44 -0.27
C ALA A 382 1.50 40.39 -1.79
N PRO A 383 2.37 40.97 -2.62
CA PRO A 383 2.08 41.24 -4.03
C PRO A 383 1.93 39.94 -4.83
N SER A 384 0.79 39.80 -5.50
CA SER A 384 0.45 38.68 -6.37
C SER A 384 1.23 38.73 -7.68
N HIS A 385 1.75 37.57 -8.11
CA HIS A 385 2.37 37.43 -9.42
C HIS A 385 1.26 37.35 -10.50
N PRO A 386 1.47 37.91 -11.71
CA PRO A 386 0.44 37.96 -12.76
C PRO A 386 -0.11 36.59 -13.22
N GLU A 387 0.60 35.50 -12.91
CA GLU A 387 0.25 34.12 -13.27
C GLU A 387 -0.78 33.46 -12.32
N ASP A 388 -1.03 34.04 -11.13
CA ASP A 388 -2.06 33.56 -10.17
C ASP A 388 -3.50 33.69 -10.70
N SER A 389 -3.68 34.35 -11.86
CA SER A 389 -4.98 34.51 -12.50
C SER A 389 -5.37 33.35 -13.44
N LEU A 390 -4.40 32.53 -13.87
CA LEU A 390 -4.68 31.44 -14.80
C LEU A 390 -5.17 30.19 -14.05
N GLN A 391 -6.44 29.86 -14.29
CA GLN A 391 -7.12 28.71 -13.70
C GLN A 391 -7.05 27.50 -14.64
N ILE A 392 -6.58 26.36 -14.13
CA ILE A 392 -6.54 25.06 -14.80
C ILE A 392 -7.69 24.20 -14.30
N ARG A 393 -8.54 23.69 -15.21
CA ARG A 393 -9.62 22.76 -14.87
C ARG A 393 -9.20 21.32 -15.12
N VAL A 394 -9.13 20.52 -14.07
CA VAL A 394 -8.74 19.11 -14.13
C VAL A 394 -9.91 18.21 -13.77
N HIS A 395 -10.27 17.30 -14.67
CA HIS A 395 -11.27 16.28 -14.41
C HIS A 395 -10.66 15.03 -13.75
N LEU A 396 -11.04 14.76 -12.51
CA LEU A 396 -10.66 13.59 -11.73
C LEU A 396 -11.49 12.39 -12.15
N VAL A 397 -10.98 11.60 -13.10
CA VAL A 397 -11.73 10.51 -13.75
C VAL A 397 -12.29 9.51 -12.75
N GLY A 398 -11.53 9.15 -11.70
CA GLY A 398 -11.99 8.18 -10.69
C GLY A 398 -13.11 8.69 -9.77
N GLN A 399 -13.23 10.01 -9.62
CA GLN A 399 -14.24 10.66 -8.78
C GLN A 399 -15.37 11.27 -9.63
N ASN A 400 -15.18 11.35 -10.95
CA ASN A 400 -16.04 12.03 -11.91
C ASN A 400 -16.35 13.49 -11.52
N VAL A 401 -15.33 14.21 -11.03
CA VAL A 401 -15.43 15.60 -10.57
C VAL A 401 -14.38 16.45 -11.27
N THR A 402 -14.73 17.66 -11.67
CA THR A 402 -13.78 18.65 -12.21
C THR A 402 -13.38 19.64 -11.13
N GLN A 403 -12.07 19.80 -10.93
CA GLN A 403 -11.48 20.77 -10.00
C GLN A 403 -10.85 21.92 -10.77
N THR A 404 -10.95 23.12 -10.22
CA THR A 404 -10.32 24.33 -10.76
C THR A 404 -9.20 24.75 -9.81
N LEU A 405 -7.99 24.87 -10.33
CA LEU A 405 -6.75 25.07 -9.56
C LEU A 405 -5.90 26.16 -10.21
N SER A 406 -4.97 26.74 -9.44
CA SER A 406 -3.91 27.55 -10.04
C SER A 406 -3.00 26.68 -10.94
N LEU A 407 -2.28 27.31 -11.88
CA LEU A 407 -1.29 26.60 -12.69
C LEU A 407 -0.23 25.91 -11.82
N GLU A 408 0.24 26.57 -10.77
CA GLU A 408 1.29 26.02 -9.90
C GLU A 408 0.78 24.86 -9.04
N ASP A 409 -0.48 24.90 -8.57
CA ASP A 409 -1.11 23.76 -7.89
C ASP A 409 -1.29 22.57 -8.84
N TYR A 410 -1.61 22.84 -10.11
CA TYR A 410 -1.66 21.80 -11.13
C TYR A 410 -0.28 21.15 -11.34
N VAL A 411 0.76 21.97 -11.52
CA VAL A 411 2.15 21.50 -11.67
C VAL A 411 2.57 20.67 -10.46
N LEU A 412 2.26 21.14 -9.24
CA LEU A 412 2.56 20.43 -8.00
C LEU A 412 1.84 19.07 -7.93
N GLY A 413 0.57 19.01 -8.32
CA GLY A 413 -0.21 17.77 -8.38
C GLY A 413 0.29 16.77 -9.42
N VAL A 414 0.83 17.24 -10.55
CA VAL A 414 1.49 16.37 -11.54
C VAL A 414 2.84 15.87 -11.00
N LEU A 415 3.66 16.72 -10.38
CA LEU A 415 4.92 16.31 -9.76
C LEU A 415 4.70 15.26 -8.67
N ALA A 416 3.69 15.45 -7.82
CA ALA A 416 3.31 14.49 -6.79
C ALA A 416 2.88 13.13 -7.37
N ALA A 417 2.27 13.13 -8.56
CA ALA A 417 1.81 11.91 -9.21
C ALA A 417 2.89 11.17 -10.01
N GLU A 418 3.74 11.92 -10.73
CA GLU A 418 4.64 11.40 -11.77
C GLU A 418 6.12 11.40 -11.34
N ALA A 419 6.48 12.17 -10.30
CA ALA A 419 7.85 12.36 -9.83
C ALA A 419 8.00 12.14 -8.31
N SER A 420 7.09 11.37 -7.68
CA SER A 420 7.13 11.05 -6.25
C SER A 420 8.36 10.25 -5.79
N TRP A 421 9.06 9.61 -6.72
CA TRP A 421 10.29 8.88 -6.46
C TRP A 421 11.54 9.77 -6.54
N GLU A 422 11.44 10.96 -7.14
CA GLU A 422 12.57 11.84 -7.39
C GLU A 422 13.07 12.49 -6.09
N THR A 423 14.39 12.47 -5.89
CA THR A 423 15.07 13.01 -4.71
C THR A 423 15.94 14.22 -5.02
N GLU A 424 16.17 14.50 -6.30
CA GLU A 424 17.06 15.57 -6.75
C GLU A 424 16.28 16.82 -7.12
N LEU A 425 16.61 17.94 -6.46
CA LEU A 425 15.92 19.21 -6.65
C LEU A 425 15.99 19.70 -8.11
N GLU A 426 17.16 19.63 -8.73
CA GLU A 426 17.34 20.16 -10.10
C GLU A 426 16.58 19.35 -11.16
N ALA A 427 16.35 18.05 -10.92
CA ALA A 427 15.49 17.20 -11.75
C ALA A 427 14.01 17.52 -11.53
N LEU A 428 13.57 17.73 -10.28
CA LEU A 428 12.19 18.19 -9.98
C LEU A 428 11.90 19.56 -10.60
N LYS A 429 12.86 20.49 -10.56
CA LYS A 429 12.75 21.79 -11.22
C LYS A 429 12.61 21.65 -12.74
N ALA A 430 13.42 20.79 -13.36
CA ALA A 430 13.30 20.51 -14.79
C ALA A 430 11.91 19.93 -15.13
N GLN A 431 11.45 18.96 -14.35
CA GLN A 431 10.12 18.36 -14.49
C GLN A 431 8.99 19.39 -14.30
N ALA A 432 9.12 20.32 -13.34
CA ALA A 432 8.14 21.39 -13.11
C ALA A 432 8.00 22.31 -14.33
N ILE A 433 9.13 22.74 -14.90
CA ILE A 433 9.17 23.59 -16.09
C ILE A 433 8.57 22.89 -17.30
N VAL A 434 8.90 21.61 -17.51
CA VAL A 434 8.34 20.78 -18.59
C VAL A 434 6.82 20.63 -18.42
N THR A 435 6.38 20.34 -17.19
CA THR A 435 4.96 20.19 -16.85
C THR A 435 4.18 21.48 -17.12
N ARG A 436 4.71 22.63 -16.67
CA ARG A 436 4.11 23.95 -16.88
C ARG A 436 4.03 24.31 -18.36
N THR A 437 5.09 24.07 -19.11
CA THR A 437 5.16 24.33 -20.55
C THR A 437 4.11 23.50 -21.30
N PHE A 438 3.98 22.21 -20.96
CA PHE A 438 2.95 21.34 -21.51
C PHE A 438 1.54 21.86 -21.22
N ALA A 439 1.27 22.20 -19.96
CA ALA A 439 -0.03 22.69 -19.52
C ALA A 439 -0.45 23.93 -20.30
N LEU A 440 0.44 24.93 -20.40
CA LEU A 440 0.17 26.17 -21.11
C LEU A 440 -0.02 25.96 -22.63
N LYS A 441 0.77 25.07 -23.23
CA LYS A 441 0.66 24.74 -24.66
C LYS A 441 -0.64 24.01 -25.00
N ASN A 442 -1.16 23.19 -24.07
CA ASN A 442 -2.27 22.26 -24.29
C ASN A 442 -3.56 22.68 -23.54
N LEU A 443 -3.70 23.94 -23.14
CA LEU A 443 -4.93 24.45 -22.53
C LEU A 443 -6.17 24.12 -23.38
N LYS A 444 -7.28 23.78 -22.72
CA LYS A 444 -8.55 23.37 -23.35
C LYS A 444 -8.46 22.12 -24.23
N ARG A 445 -7.54 21.19 -23.95
CA ARG A 445 -7.44 19.89 -24.64
C ARG A 445 -8.76 19.10 -24.62
N HIS A 446 -9.53 19.26 -23.55
CA HIS A 446 -10.89 18.72 -23.39
C HIS A 446 -11.96 19.83 -23.41
N GLY A 447 -11.73 20.91 -24.17
CA GLY A 447 -12.60 22.08 -24.18
C GLY A 447 -14.06 21.78 -24.51
N SER A 448 -14.31 20.79 -25.38
CA SER A 448 -15.65 20.28 -25.70
C SER A 448 -16.34 19.55 -24.55
N GLU A 449 -15.56 19.00 -23.61
CA GLU A 449 -16.04 18.28 -22.42
C GLU A 449 -16.10 19.19 -21.18
N GLY A 450 -15.71 20.46 -21.31
CA GLY A 450 -15.84 21.47 -20.26
C GLY A 450 -14.66 21.58 -19.28
N PHE A 451 -13.55 20.88 -19.53
CA PHE A 451 -12.34 20.94 -18.71
C PHE A 451 -11.07 21.04 -19.56
N ASP A 452 -9.91 21.27 -18.95
CA ASP A 452 -8.64 21.45 -19.66
C ASP A 452 -7.85 20.14 -19.72
N PHE A 453 -7.72 19.42 -18.59
CA PHE A 453 -6.98 18.15 -18.49
C PHE A 453 -7.75 17.07 -17.72
N CYS A 454 -7.46 15.80 -17.97
CA CYS A 454 -7.93 14.69 -17.13
C CYS A 454 -6.83 14.19 -16.19
N SER A 455 -7.19 13.54 -15.08
CA SER A 455 -6.25 13.11 -14.04
C SER A 455 -5.43 11.85 -14.37
N THR A 456 -5.51 11.34 -15.59
CA THR A 456 -4.84 10.12 -16.03
C THR A 456 -3.62 10.43 -16.89
N THR A 457 -2.81 9.41 -17.19
CA THR A 457 -1.67 9.51 -18.11
C THR A 457 -2.06 9.87 -19.56
N HIS A 458 -3.36 10.00 -19.88
CA HIS A 458 -3.82 10.55 -21.16
C HIS A 458 -3.47 12.04 -21.33
N CYS A 459 -3.47 12.81 -20.23
CA CYS A 459 -3.00 14.18 -20.21
C CYS A 459 -1.64 14.25 -19.49
N GLN A 460 -1.69 14.27 -18.17
CA GLN A 460 -0.58 14.11 -17.23
C GLN A 460 -1.23 13.49 -15.99
N ARG A 461 -0.66 12.43 -15.40
CA ARG A 461 -1.24 11.89 -14.18
C ARG A 461 -1.23 13.00 -13.13
N PHE A 462 -2.36 13.19 -12.49
CA PHE A 462 -2.56 14.26 -11.53
C PHE A 462 -3.21 13.67 -10.29
N VAL A 463 -2.71 14.08 -9.12
CA VAL A 463 -3.33 13.80 -7.83
C VAL A 463 -3.82 15.12 -7.23
N SER A 464 -5.04 15.09 -6.68
CA SER A 464 -5.57 16.24 -5.96
C SER A 464 -5.14 16.19 -4.49
N PHE A 465 -4.97 17.36 -3.90
CA PHE A 465 -4.68 17.56 -2.48
C PHE A 465 -5.94 17.88 -1.67
N SER A 466 -7.11 18.01 -2.31
CA SER A 466 -8.34 18.46 -1.68
C SER A 466 -8.92 17.50 -0.65
N ASP A 467 -8.59 16.21 -0.74
CA ASP A 467 -9.06 15.16 0.18
C ASP A 467 -8.05 14.83 1.30
N GLY A 468 -6.91 15.52 1.33
CA GLY A 468 -5.87 15.30 2.35
C GLY A 468 -5.16 13.95 2.26
N THR A 469 -5.34 13.19 1.18
CA THR A 469 -4.70 11.87 1.01
C THR A 469 -3.36 11.95 0.29
N ASN A 470 -3.15 12.99 -0.52
CA ASN A 470 -1.91 13.23 -1.24
C ASN A 470 -1.20 14.45 -0.64
N HIS A 471 0.08 14.28 -0.29
CA HIS A 471 0.90 15.36 0.26
C HIS A 471 2.17 15.53 -0.57
N PRO A 472 2.29 16.61 -1.36
CA PRO A 472 3.51 16.89 -2.08
C PRO A 472 4.62 17.21 -1.07
N THR A 473 5.81 16.67 -1.32
CA THR A 473 6.97 16.88 -0.44
C THR A 473 7.41 18.34 -0.45
N GLU A 474 8.12 18.78 0.58
CA GLU A 474 8.70 20.12 0.61
C GLU A 474 9.66 20.35 -0.56
N LEU A 475 10.39 19.30 -0.98
CA LEU A 475 11.28 19.37 -2.14
C LEU A 475 10.51 19.70 -3.43
N MET A 476 9.32 19.11 -3.61
CA MET A 476 8.45 19.43 -4.75
C MET A 476 7.89 20.84 -4.67
N ARG A 477 7.41 21.27 -3.48
CA ARG A 477 6.92 22.64 -3.27
C ARG A 477 8.01 23.66 -3.60
N ARG A 478 9.22 23.40 -3.12
CA ARG A 478 10.40 24.21 -3.40
C ARG A 478 10.76 24.23 -4.88
N ALA A 479 10.74 23.07 -5.57
CA ALA A 479 11.01 23.00 -7.01
C ALA A 479 10.00 23.81 -7.83
N VAL A 480 8.71 23.72 -7.49
CA VAL A 480 7.64 24.50 -8.13
C VAL A 480 7.81 25.99 -7.84
N ALA A 481 8.04 26.36 -6.58
CA ALA A 481 8.24 27.76 -6.18
C ALA A 481 9.47 28.40 -6.84
N GLU A 482 10.63 27.74 -6.82
CA GLU A 482 11.87 28.26 -7.41
C GLU A 482 11.83 28.34 -8.94
N THR A 483 10.90 27.64 -9.59
CA THR A 483 10.73 27.67 -11.05
C THR A 483 9.41 28.29 -11.48
N SER A 484 8.71 28.96 -10.57
CA SER A 484 7.41 29.57 -10.85
C SER A 484 7.49 30.50 -12.06
N GLY A 485 6.56 30.33 -12.99
CA GLY A 485 6.51 31.04 -14.27
C GLY A 485 7.63 30.77 -15.27
N GLN A 486 8.51 29.80 -15.03
CA GLN A 486 9.51 29.40 -16.04
C GLN A 486 8.93 28.38 -17.03
N VAL A 487 9.14 28.63 -18.32
CA VAL A 487 8.67 27.80 -19.44
C VAL A 487 9.76 27.63 -20.51
N LEU A 488 9.63 26.62 -21.36
CA LEU A 488 10.50 26.41 -22.52
C LEU A 488 9.86 26.93 -23.82
N ARG A 489 10.67 27.66 -24.60
CA ARG A 489 10.30 28.16 -25.92
C ARG A 489 11.31 27.76 -27.00
N ASP A 490 10.82 27.61 -28.23
CA ASP A 490 11.65 27.43 -29.41
C ASP A 490 12.34 28.74 -29.82
N GLU A 491 13.21 28.69 -30.83
CA GLU A 491 13.94 29.86 -31.33
C GLU A 491 13.02 30.96 -31.89
N GLN A 492 11.79 30.61 -32.27
CA GLN A 492 10.75 31.52 -32.76
C GLN A 492 9.93 32.13 -31.61
N GLY A 493 10.19 31.73 -30.36
CA GLY A 493 9.50 32.23 -29.18
C GLY A 493 8.17 31.53 -28.87
N HIS A 494 7.83 30.44 -29.54
CA HIS A 494 6.62 29.67 -29.23
C HIS A 494 6.88 28.67 -28.10
N LEU A 495 5.85 28.40 -27.28
CA LEU A 495 5.89 27.29 -26.32
C LEU A 495 6.10 25.97 -27.06
N ILE A 496 7.04 25.16 -26.58
CA ILE A 496 7.36 23.86 -27.18
C ILE A 496 6.35 22.77 -26.78
N ASP A 497 6.34 21.68 -27.53
CA ASP A 497 5.73 20.42 -27.08
C ASP A 497 6.63 19.73 -26.04
N ALA A 498 6.38 20.02 -24.75
CA ALA A 498 7.20 19.56 -23.64
C ALA A 498 6.67 18.22 -23.07
N TYR A 499 7.22 17.08 -23.50
CA TYR A 499 6.86 15.76 -22.98
C TYR A 499 7.91 15.22 -21.99
N PHE A 500 7.50 14.30 -21.12
CA PHE A 500 8.41 13.56 -20.23
C PHE A 500 7.97 12.10 -20.09
N HIS A 501 8.90 11.23 -19.73
CA HIS A 501 8.65 9.81 -19.56
C HIS A 501 9.62 9.19 -18.55
N ALA A 502 9.29 8.00 -18.04
CA ALA A 502 10.09 7.32 -17.00
C ALA A 502 11.53 7.06 -17.45
N ALA A 503 11.73 6.34 -18.57
CA ALA A 503 13.07 5.98 -19.05
C ALA A 503 13.17 5.89 -20.58
N CYS A 504 14.20 6.47 -21.18
CA CYS A 504 14.36 6.48 -22.64
C CYS A 504 15.06 5.21 -23.18
N GLY A 505 15.80 4.50 -22.33
CA GLY A 505 16.57 3.30 -22.68
C GLY A 505 17.87 3.59 -23.44
N GLY A 506 18.45 4.78 -23.27
CA GLY A 506 19.73 5.21 -23.86
C GLY A 506 19.60 6.22 -25.01
N VAL A 507 18.41 6.38 -25.58
CA VAL A 507 18.12 7.43 -26.57
C VAL A 507 16.63 7.81 -26.55
N THR A 508 16.33 9.11 -26.50
CA THR A 508 14.97 9.62 -26.58
C THR A 508 14.38 9.43 -27.98
N ALA A 509 13.06 9.29 -28.07
CA ALA A 509 12.32 9.08 -29.30
C ALA A 509 12.30 10.36 -30.16
N ARG A 510 11.97 10.18 -31.44
CA ARG A 510 11.62 11.29 -32.32
C ARG A 510 10.10 11.42 -32.46
N ILE A 511 9.59 12.64 -32.46
CA ILE A 511 8.13 12.85 -32.52
C ILE A 511 7.53 12.43 -33.87
N ASP A 512 8.28 12.61 -34.96
CA ASP A 512 7.88 12.26 -36.33
C ASP A 512 7.78 10.74 -36.51
N SER A 513 8.78 9.97 -36.07
CA SER A 513 8.75 8.50 -36.18
C SER A 513 7.77 7.86 -35.19
N LEU A 514 7.64 8.41 -33.98
CA LEU A 514 6.80 7.81 -32.93
C LEU A 514 5.31 8.05 -33.18
N TRP A 515 4.93 9.30 -33.48
CA TRP A 515 3.53 9.72 -33.58
C TRP A 515 3.09 10.17 -34.98
N GLY A 516 4.02 10.30 -35.94
CA GLY A 516 3.70 10.80 -37.28
C GLY A 516 3.45 12.31 -37.30
N ALA A 517 3.94 13.05 -36.30
CA ALA A 517 3.80 14.50 -36.23
C ALA A 517 4.89 15.22 -37.03
N HIS A 518 4.77 16.55 -37.16
CA HIS A 518 5.80 17.37 -37.80
C HIS A 518 7.13 17.29 -37.02
N ALA A 519 8.23 17.11 -37.73
CA ALA A 519 9.55 17.08 -37.12
C ALA A 519 9.92 18.45 -36.52
N VAL A 520 10.37 18.46 -35.27
CA VAL A 520 10.85 19.67 -34.58
C VAL A 520 12.21 19.39 -33.96
N GLU A 521 13.12 20.35 -34.02
CA GLU A 521 14.53 20.15 -33.61
C GLU A 521 14.66 19.76 -32.13
N TYR A 522 13.79 20.30 -31.27
CA TYR A 522 13.80 20.03 -29.83
C TYR A 522 13.23 18.64 -29.45
N LEU A 523 12.66 17.86 -30.39
CA LEU A 523 12.20 16.47 -30.19
C LEU A 523 12.74 15.52 -31.27
N ARG A 524 14.00 15.70 -31.65
CA ARG A 524 14.67 14.92 -32.72
C ARG A 524 15.35 13.62 -32.26
N GLY A 525 15.20 13.25 -30.98
CA GLY A 525 15.92 12.16 -30.33
C GLY A 525 17.35 12.56 -29.91
N VAL A 526 17.69 12.35 -28.65
CA VAL A 526 19.00 12.64 -28.06
C VAL A 526 19.54 11.40 -27.36
N ARG A 527 20.85 11.16 -27.49
CA ARG A 527 21.53 10.10 -26.75
C ARG A 527 21.59 10.47 -25.28
N ASP A 528 21.19 9.55 -24.42
CA ASP A 528 21.11 9.75 -22.98
C ASP A 528 21.89 8.63 -22.28
N ILE A 529 23.17 8.92 -22.01
CA ILE A 529 24.08 8.02 -21.29
C ILE A 529 23.77 7.97 -19.79
N TYR A 530 22.91 8.86 -19.29
CA TYR A 530 22.65 9.00 -17.86
C TYR A 530 21.62 7.97 -17.40
N CYS A 531 20.73 7.51 -18.28
CA CYS A 531 19.79 6.45 -17.98
C CYS A 531 20.34 5.01 -18.12
N GLU A 532 21.58 4.81 -18.60
CA GLU A 532 22.15 3.48 -18.88
C GLU A 532 22.27 2.58 -17.63
N GLY A 533 22.47 3.18 -16.46
CA GLY A 533 22.56 2.47 -15.17
C GLY A 533 21.24 2.37 -14.40
N MET A 534 20.14 2.86 -14.96
CA MET A 534 18.86 2.98 -14.24
C MET A 534 17.95 1.76 -14.49
N PRO A 535 17.01 1.45 -13.56
CA PRO A 535 16.29 0.16 -13.54
C PRO A 535 15.52 -0.18 -14.80
N HIS A 536 15.07 0.83 -15.56
CA HIS A 536 14.31 0.61 -16.79
C HIS A 536 15.15 0.73 -18.07
N HIS A 537 16.48 0.77 -17.97
CA HIS A 537 17.36 0.77 -19.13
C HIS A 537 17.14 -0.47 -20.01
N SER A 538 16.92 -1.64 -19.41
CA SER A 538 16.61 -2.88 -20.13
C SER A 538 15.52 -3.68 -19.42
N TRP A 539 14.73 -4.43 -20.18
CA TRP A 539 13.68 -5.30 -19.66
C TRP A 539 13.47 -6.52 -20.57
N THR A 540 13.00 -7.61 -19.97
CA THR A 540 12.55 -8.80 -20.69
C THR A 540 11.23 -9.25 -20.10
N ASP A 541 10.25 -9.50 -20.97
CA ASP A 541 8.93 -9.97 -20.59
C ASP A 541 8.47 -11.08 -21.54
N THR A 542 7.68 -12.00 -21.03
CA THR A 542 7.13 -13.12 -21.80
C THR A 542 5.61 -13.06 -21.74
N ILE A 543 4.96 -13.10 -22.91
CA ILE A 543 3.51 -13.02 -23.04
C ILE A 543 3.02 -14.25 -23.81
N LEU A 544 2.02 -14.95 -23.28
CA LEU A 544 1.39 -16.06 -24.01
C LEU A 544 0.77 -15.54 -25.32
N ALA A 545 0.92 -16.31 -26.39
CA ALA A 545 0.38 -15.97 -27.70
C ALA A 545 -1.15 -15.79 -27.64
N SER A 546 -1.85 -16.58 -26.84
CA SER A 546 -3.29 -16.47 -26.59
C SER A 546 -3.68 -15.16 -25.89
N GLN A 547 -2.91 -14.74 -24.87
CA GLN A 547 -3.12 -13.46 -24.18
C GLN A 547 -2.87 -12.27 -25.11
N LEU A 548 -1.84 -12.38 -25.96
CA LEU A 548 -1.51 -11.33 -26.91
C LEU A 548 -2.54 -11.25 -28.04
N ALA A 549 -3.00 -12.37 -28.57
CA ALA A 549 -4.11 -12.43 -29.54
C ALA A 549 -5.39 -11.80 -28.97
N TYR A 550 -5.74 -12.14 -27.73
CA TYR A 550 -6.88 -11.55 -27.01
C TYR A 550 -6.78 -10.03 -26.84
N ALA A 551 -5.58 -9.50 -26.64
CA ALA A 551 -5.35 -8.06 -26.59
C ALA A 551 -5.51 -7.39 -27.96
N LEU A 552 -5.01 -8.02 -29.01
CA LEU A 552 -5.05 -7.49 -30.36
C LEU A 552 -6.46 -7.49 -30.97
N GLN A 553 -7.32 -8.44 -30.58
CA GLN A 553 -8.72 -8.52 -31.02
C GLN A 553 -9.60 -7.35 -30.54
N ARG A 554 -9.15 -6.59 -29.53
CA ARG A 554 -9.91 -5.42 -29.03
C ARG A 554 -9.79 -4.18 -29.92
N ASP A 555 -8.94 -4.22 -30.93
CA ASP A 555 -8.76 -3.12 -31.88
C ASP A 555 -8.75 -3.68 -33.30
N ALA A 556 -9.69 -3.22 -34.13
CA ALA A 556 -9.86 -3.70 -35.50
C ALA A 556 -8.59 -3.55 -36.37
N ARG A 557 -7.67 -2.64 -36.01
CA ARG A 557 -6.40 -2.45 -36.71
C ARG A 557 -5.40 -3.58 -36.44
N THR A 558 -5.53 -4.27 -35.32
CA THR A 558 -4.62 -5.35 -34.88
C THR A 558 -5.23 -6.72 -34.85
N ASP A 559 -6.55 -6.84 -35.02
CA ASP A 559 -7.24 -8.13 -35.03
C ASP A 559 -6.72 -9.02 -36.17
N VAL A 560 -6.10 -10.13 -35.75
CA VAL A 560 -5.56 -11.20 -36.60
C VAL A 560 -6.20 -12.55 -36.30
N GLY A 561 -7.32 -12.57 -35.56
CA GLY A 561 -8.00 -13.79 -35.10
C GLY A 561 -7.46 -14.34 -33.77
N PRO A 562 -7.97 -15.51 -33.32
CA PRO A 562 -7.57 -16.18 -32.07
C PRO A 562 -6.12 -16.69 -32.07
N ASN A 563 -5.54 -16.89 -33.24
CA ASN A 563 -4.22 -17.49 -33.40
C ASN A 563 -3.20 -16.45 -33.86
N LEU A 564 -2.37 -15.96 -32.94
CA LEU A 564 -1.22 -15.11 -33.26
C LEU A 564 0.02 -15.96 -33.50
N ASN A 565 0.44 -16.05 -34.76
CA ASN A 565 1.52 -16.94 -35.18
C ASN A 565 2.88 -16.25 -35.17
N GLN A 566 2.96 -15.01 -35.64
CA GLN A 566 4.22 -14.25 -35.68
C GLN A 566 4.00 -12.75 -35.45
N ILE A 567 5.04 -12.12 -34.92
CA ILE A 567 5.19 -10.67 -34.81
C ILE A 567 6.54 -10.32 -35.42
N ILE A 568 6.53 -9.46 -36.43
CA ILE A 568 7.73 -9.08 -37.17
C ILE A 568 7.87 -7.57 -37.10
N VAL A 569 8.97 -7.07 -36.54
CA VAL A 569 9.33 -5.65 -36.64
C VAL A 569 9.87 -5.41 -38.04
N THR A 570 9.07 -4.80 -38.91
CA THR A 570 9.41 -4.60 -40.33
C THR A 570 10.26 -3.37 -40.57
N LYS A 571 10.15 -2.36 -39.70
CA LYS A 571 10.95 -1.13 -39.77
C LYS A 571 11.29 -0.63 -38.37
N ARG A 572 12.54 -0.20 -38.19
CA ARG A 572 13.02 0.52 -37.01
C ARG A 572 13.39 1.95 -37.38
N ASP A 573 13.16 2.86 -36.45
CA ASP A 573 13.65 4.23 -36.59
C ASP A 573 15.13 4.35 -36.17
N VAL A 574 15.71 5.53 -36.37
CA VAL A 574 17.11 5.85 -36.02
C VAL A 574 17.41 5.75 -34.51
N THR A 575 16.37 5.69 -33.67
CA THR A 575 16.49 5.50 -32.21
C THR A 575 16.38 4.02 -31.80
N GLY A 576 16.18 3.12 -32.78
CA GLY A 576 16.04 1.68 -32.59
C GLY A 576 14.63 1.23 -32.22
N ARG A 577 13.65 2.14 -32.16
CA ARG A 577 12.25 1.82 -31.85
C ARG A 577 11.58 1.14 -33.02
N ALA A 578 10.67 0.21 -32.73
CA ALA A 578 9.81 -0.40 -33.74
C ALA A 578 8.88 0.68 -34.30
N GLU A 579 9.15 1.13 -35.52
CA GLU A 579 8.33 2.09 -36.22
C GLU A 579 7.12 1.38 -36.84
N THR A 580 7.35 0.21 -37.44
CA THR A 580 6.32 -0.60 -38.09
C THR A 580 6.45 -2.07 -37.68
N ILE A 581 5.31 -2.69 -37.37
CA ILE A 581 5.17 -4.09 -36.94
C ILE A 581 4.13 -4.77 -37.82
N MET A 582 4.46 -5.96 -38.30
CA MET A 582 3.54 -6.86 -38.97
C MET A 582 3.12 -7.98 -38.01
N LEU A 583 1.81 -8.11 -37.82
CA LEU A 583 1.15 -9.14 -37.03
C LEU A 583 0.61 -10.19 -38.00
N VAL A 584 0.95 -11.45 -37.76
CA VAL A 584 0.56 -12.58 -38.60
C VAL A 584 -0.23 -13.57 -37.77
N GLY A 585 -1.51 -13.71 -38.08
CA GLY A 585 -2.39 -14.76 -37.57
C GLY A 585 -3.19 -15.36 -38.73
N GLU A 586 -4.50 -15.47 -38.56
CA GLU A 586 -5.44 -15.83 -39.63
C GLU A 586 -5.50 -14.75 -40.71
N THR A 587 -5.36 -13.50 -40.29
CA THR A 587 -5.13 -12.37 -41.19
C THR A 587 -3.79 -11.70 -40.89
N ARG A 588 -3.34 -10.86 -41.83
CA ARG A 588 -2.11 -10.06 -41.65
C ARG A 588 -2.49 -8.61 -41.44
N ARG A 589 -1.93 -8.00 -40.39
CA ARG A 589 -2.10 -6.58 -40.08
C ARG A 589 -0.75 -5.91 -39.95
N THR A 590 -0.64 -4.69 -40.44
CA THR A 590 0.54 -3.84 -40.26
C THR A 590 0.15 -2.62 -39.46
N VAL A 591 0.85 -2.38 -38.36
CA VAL A 591 0.56 -1.28 -37.42
C VAL A 591 1.85 -0.59 -37.00
N ARG A 592 1.76 0.64 -36.48
CA ARG A 592 2.92 1.28 -35.88
C ARG A 592 3.28 0.61 -34.56
N GLY A 593 4.56 0.54 -34.22
CA GLY A 593 4.98 -0.10 -32.97
C GLY A 593 4.44 0.62 -31.72
N TRP A 594 4.23 1.95 -31.81
CA TRP A 594 3.56 2.70 -30.75
C TRP A 594 2.09 2.31 -30.56
N ASP A 595 1.33 2.17 -31.65
CA ASP A 595 -0.07 1.75 -31.59
C ASP A 595 -0.19 0.33 -31.02
N PHE A 596 0.69 -0.59 -31.43
CA PHE A 596 0.78 -1.93 -30.87
C PHE A 596 1.00 -1.91 -29.35
N LYS A 597 1.96 -1.12 -28.85
CA LYS A 597 2.20 -0.94 -27.41
C LYS A 597 0.95 -0.42 -26.70
N LEU A 598 0.25 0.57 -27.27
CA LEU A 598 -0.96 1.14 -26.66
C LEU A 598 -2.09 0.12 -26.55
N ILE A 599 -2.34 -0.65 -27.62
CA ILE A 599 -3.42 -1.64 -27.68
C ILE A 599 -3.16 -2.77 -26.68
N VAL A 600 -1.94 -3.32 -26.69
CA VAL A 600 -1.55 -4.37 -25.75
C VAL A 600 -1.59 -3.86 -24.31
N GLY A 601 -1.04 -2.67 -24.06
CA GLY A 601 -0.98 -2.06 -22.73
C GLY A 601 -2.35 -1.74 -22.13
N ARG A 602 -3.33 -1.32 -22.93
CA ARG A 602 -4.72 -1.10 -22.47
C ARG A 602 -5.41 -2.37 -22.00
N THR A 603 -5.00 -3.52 -22.52
CA THR A 603 -5.64 -4.81 -22.23
C THR A 603 -4.90 -5.60 -21.16
N LEU A 604 -3.59 -5.77 -21.33
CA LEU A 604 -2.76 -6.61 -20.48
C LEU A 604 -2.06 -5.80 -19.37
N GLY A 605 -2.02 -4.47 -19.50
CA GLY A 605 -1.30 -3.58 -18.62
C GLY A 605 0.06 -3.15 -19.17
N TRP A 606 0.54 -2.00 -18.69
CA TRP A 606 1.68 -1.27 -19.26
C TRP A 606 3.06 -1.88 -18.98
N ASN A 607 3.15 -2.93 -18.14
CA ASN A 607 4.43 -3.50 -17.70
C ASN A 607 4.96 -4.62 -18.59
N PHE A 608 4.13 -5.19 -19.47
CA PHE A 608 4.54 -6.27 -20.37
C PHE A 608 5.30 -5.75 -21.60
N ILE A 609 4.89 -4.59 -22.12
CA ILE A 609 5.56 -3.90 -23.22
C ILE A 609 5.82 -2.46 -22.79
N LYS A 610 6.97 -2.25 -22.13
CA LYS A 610 7.27 -1.00 -21.42
C LYS A 610 7.59 0.16 -22.37
N SER A 611 8.15 -0.12 -23.55
CA SER A 611 8.46 0.87 -24.61
C SER A 611 8.23 0.29 -26.00
N SER A 612 8.28 1.13 -27.05
CA SER A 612 8.32 0.66 -28.45
C SER A 612 9.72 0.23 -28.90
N ARG A 613 10.73 0.30 -28.02
CA ARG A 613 12.10 -0.12 -28.30
C ARG A 613 12.31 -1.54 -27.79
N PHE A 614 11.94 -2.50 -28.62
CA PHE A 614 12.08 -3.92 -28.30
C PHE A 614 12.42 -4.78 -29.50
N GLU A 615 12.90 -5.97 -29.21
CA GLU A 615 12.94 -7.15 -30.05
C GLU A 615 11.90 -8.15 -29.56
N VAL A 616 11.39 -8.96 -30.48
CA VAL A 616 10.37 -9.96 -30.18
C VAL A 616 10.74 -11.26 -30.86
N THR A 617 10.70 -12.35 -30.11
CA THR A 617 10.95 -13.71 -30.60
C THR A 617 9.87 -14.65 -30.10
N ARG A 618 9.44 -15.58 -30.96
CA ARG A 618 8.50 -16.63 -30.56
C ARG A 618 9.25 -17.78 -29.87
N ALA A 619 8.78 -18.19 -28.71
CA ALA A 619 9.29 -19.31 -27.93
C ALA A 619 8.12 -20.21 -27.51
N GLY A 620 7.87 -21.27 -28.30
CA GLY A 620 6.72 -22.16 -28.10
C GLY A 620 5.39 -21.41 -28.22
N GLU A 621 4.58 -21.47 -27.17
CA GLU A 621 3.28 -20.78 -27.07
C GLU A 621 3.38 -19.33 -26.60
N SER A 622 4.59 -18.79 -26.47
CA SER A 622 4.84 -17.44 -25.95
C SER A 622 5.63 -16.57 -26.92
N PHE A 623 5.49 -15.25 -26.76
CA PHE A 623 6.37 -14.24 -27.32
C PHE A 623 7.24 -13.65 -26.22
N VAL A 624 8.56 -13.71 -26.42
CA VAL A 624 9.54 -13.09 -25.53
C VAL A 624 9.91 -11.73 -26.12
N PHE A 625 9.67 -10.68 -25.35
CA PHE A 625 10.05 -9.32 -25.67
C PHE A 625 11.31 -8.97 -24.89
N ARG A 626 12.31 -8.43 -25.57
CA ARG A 626 13.52 -7.85 -24.97
C ARG A 626 13.59 -6.40 -25.39
N GLY A 627 13.54 -5.47 -24.44
CA GLY A 627 13.49 -4.05 -24.77
C GLY A 627 14.24 -3.16 -23.82
N SER A 628 14.18 -1.87 -24.09
CA SER A 628 14.86 -0.82 -23.34
C SER A 628 13.94 0.38 -23.13
N GLY A 629 14.02 1.01 -21.96
CA GLY A 629 13.21 2.18 -21.60
C GLY A 629 11.78 1.84 -21.15
N PHE A 630 11.10 2.84 -20.60
CA PHE A 630 9.74 2.79 -20.09
C PHE A 630 9.02 4.10 -20.47
N GLY A 631 7.94 3.97 -21.24
CA GLY A 631 7.09 5.09 -21.65
C GLY A 631 7.16 5.35 -23.16
N HIS A 632 6.85 6.58 -23.55
CA HIS A 632 6.88 6.98 -24.97
C HIS A 632 8.27 7.38 -25.45
N GLY A 633 9.16 7.82 -24.56
CA GLY A 633 10.54 8.15 -24.90
C GLY A 633 10.78 9.58 -25.38
N LEU A 634 9.76 10.43 -25.50
CA LEU A 634 9.90 11.82 -26.00
C LEU A 634 10.28 12.77 -24.87
N GLY A 635 11.14 13.75 -25.18
CA GLY A 635 11.52 14.82 -24.27
C GLY A 635 12.29 14.33 -23.05
N LEU A 636 11.95 14.87 -21.88
CA LEU A 636 12.67 14.64 -20.62
C LEU A 636 12.61 13.17 -20.20
N CYS A 637 13.76 12.51 -20.09
CA CYS A 637 13.87 11.21 -19.42
C CYS A 637 14.00 11.44 -17.91
N GLN A 638 13.03 10.98 -17.11
CA GLN A 638 13.06 11.21 -15.66
C GLN A 638 14.25 10.51 -14.99
N GLU A 639 14.53 9.25 -15.34
CA GLU A 639 15.70 8.52 -14.84
C GLU A 639 17.03 9.16 -15.24
N GLY A 640 17.17 9.62 -16.48
CA GLY A 640 18.38 10.31 -16.91
C GLY A 640 18.50 11.70 -16.27
N ALA A 641 17.41 12.44 -16.11
CA ALA A 641 17.40 13.73 -15.42
C ALA A 641 17.81 13.61 -13.94
N HIS A 642 17.34 12.57 -13.25
CA HIS A 642 17.77 12.21 -11.90
C HIS A 642 19.29 12.06 -11.83
N VAL A 643 19.87 11.21 -12.69
CA VAL A 643 21.32 10.97 -12.70
C VAL A 643 22.11 12.22 -13.10
N MET A 644 21.61 13.05 -14.02
CA MET A 644 22.23 14.33 -14.34
C MET A 644 22.24 15.26 -13.12
N ALA A 645 21.12 15.39 -12.42
CA ALA A 645 21.01 16.22 -11.22
C ALA A 645 21.89 15.70 -10.08
N GLN A 646 21.92 14.39 -9.86
CA GLN A 646 22.80 13.71 -8.90
C GLN A 646 24.28 13.98 -9.19
N ARG A 647 24.65 14.13 -10.47
CA ARG A 647 26.01 14.55 -10.91
C ARG A 647 26.25 16.06 -10.81
N GLY A 648 25.35 16.80 -10.17
CA GLY A 648 25.46 18.24 -9.96
C GLY A 648 25.11 19.09 -11.19
N MET A 649 24.47 18.51 -12.22
CA MET A 649 24.06 19.31 -13.38
C MET A 649 22.88 20.22 -13.02
N PRO A 650 22.98 21.52 -13.31
CA PRO A 650 21.89 22.45 -13.02
C PRO A 650 20.68 22.19 -13.93
N THR A 651 19.48 22.61 -13.50
CA THR A 651 18.23 22.45 -14.23
C THR A 651 18.33 22.87 -15.69
N ARG A 652 19.00 23.99 -15.99
CA ARG A 652 19.17 24.46 -17.38
C ARG A 652 19.94 23.47 -18.25
N ALA A 653 20.97 22.81 -17.71
CA ALA A 653 21.75 21.82 -18.45
C ALA A 653 20.92 20.56 -18.73
N ILE A 654 20.10 20.14 -17.76
CA ILE A 654 19.14 19.04 -17.93
C ILE A 654 18.15 19.36 -19.06
N LEU A 655 17.53 20.55 -19.02
CA LEU A 655 16.54 20.94 -20.03
C LEU A 655 17.15 21.06 -21.43
N ILE A 656 18.33 21.67 -21.58
CA ILE A 656 19.01 21.79 -22.89
C ILE A 656 19.42 20.42 -23.45
N HIS A 657 19.76 19.47 -22.59
CA HIS A 657 20.08 18.11 -23.02
C HIS A 657 18.86 17.43 -23.67
N TYR A 658 17.69 17.48 -23.02
CA TYR A 658 16.47 16.80 -23.50
C TYR A 658 15.67 17.59 -24.53
N PHE A 659 15.79 18.92 -24.54
CA PHE A 659 15.13 19.83 -25.47
C PHE A 659 16.19 20.77 -26.09
N PRO A 660 17.03 20.24 -27.02
CA PRO A 660 18.02 21.07 -27.69
C PRO A 660 17.34 22.20 -28.47
N THR A 661 18.05 23.30 -28.74
CA THR A 661 17.52 24.49 -29.46
C THR A 661 16.35 25.19 -28.77
N THR A 662 16.21 25.03 -27.45
CA THR A 662 15.21 25.74 -26.64
C THR A 662 15.87 26.68 -25.64
N HIS A 663 15.09 27.64 -25.16
CA HIS A 663 15.53 28.56 -24.11
C HIS A 663 14.46 28.71 -23.03
N LEU A 664 14.92 28.99 -21.81
CA LEU A 664 14.06 29.34 -20.67
C LEU A 664 13.57 30.78 -20.82
N SER A 665 12.27 30.98 -20.64
CA SER A 665 11.66 32.31 -20.55
C SER A 665 10.69 32.38 -19.35
N SER A 666 10.32 33.59 -18.94
CA SER A 666 9.11 33.78 -18.11
C SER A 666 7.86 33.49 -18.95
N ALA A 667 6.78 33.00 -18.32
CA ALA A 667 5.48 32.85 -18.97
C ALA A 667 4.83 34.24 -19.16
N VAL A 668 5.18 35.21 -18.32
CA VAL A 668 4.88 36.65 -18.50
C VAL A 668 5.77 37.25 -19.61
N ARG A 669 5.39 37.06 -20.88
CA ARG A 669 5.65 38.00 -21.98
C ARG A 669 4.61 37.82 -23.09
N GLU A 670 3.74 38.82 -23.18
CA GLU A 670 2.89 39.30 -24.28
C GLU A 670 2.05 38.30 -25.10
N ARG A 671 0.72 38.37 -24.90
CA ARG A 671 -0.22 38.42 -26.02
C ARG A 671 -0.50 39.89 -26.35
N ALA A 672 0.00 40.36 -27.48
CA ALA A 672 -0.63 41.43 -28.26
C ALA A 672 -0.06 41.47 -29.69
N GLY A 673 -0.94 41.34 -30.68
CA GLY A 673 -0.84 42.11 -31.94
C GLY A 673 -0.28 41.42 -33.17
N GLU A 674 -1.12 41.34 -34.20
CA GLU A 674 -0.82 41.08 -35.61
C GLU A 674 0.17 42.08 -36.23
N GLU A 675 0.73 41.67 -37.39
CA GLU A 675 1.40 42.41 -38.46
C GLU A 675 1.69 43.91 -38.28
N THR A 676 2.97 44.29 -38.36
CA THR A 676 3.52 45.24 -39.35
C THR A 676 5.02 45.42 -39.13
N GLY A 677 5.80 45.44 -40.22
CA GLY A 677 7.25 45.48 -40.17
C GLY A 677 7.84 46.84 -39.79
N ARG A 678 9.05 46.83 -39.24
CA ARG A 678 10.21 47.64 -39.69
C ARG A 678 11.45 47.33 -38.85
N ASN A 679 12.57 47.28 -39.57
CA ASN A 679 13.96 47.23 -39.12
C ASN A 679 14.26 48.09 -37.88
N TYR A 680 15.16 47.60 -37.02
CA TYR A 680 16.33 48.38 -36.60
C TYR A 680 17.53 47.48 -36.26
N ASN A 681 18.66 47.86 -36.86
CA ASN A 681 20.02 47.34 -36.65
C ASN A 681 20.53 47.61 -35.22
N GLN A 682 21.21 46.60 -34.63
CA GLN A 682 22.56 46.57 -33.99
C GLN A 682 23.19 47.84 -33.33
N PRO A 683 24.25 47.75 -32.47
CA PRO A 683 25.05 46.57 -32.01
C PRO A 683 25.57 46.55 -30.53
N ALA A 684 26.21 45.40 -30.20
CA ALA A 684 27.34 45.15 -29.26
C ALA A 684 27.02 45.00 -27.75
N LEU A 685 27.57 44.04 -26.98
CA LEU A 685 28.95 43.50 -26.94
C LEU A 685 29.03 42.00 -26.59
N HIS A 686 30.01 41.34 -27.22
CA HIS A 686 30.48 39.96 -27.07
C HIS A 686 31.48 39.77 -25.92
N SER A 687 31.44 38.61 -25.24
CA SER A 687 32.56 37.75 -24.75
C SER A 687 31.99 36.86 -23.62
N ASP A 688 32.01 35.53 -23.58
CA ASP A 688 32.92 34.52 -24.11
C ASP A 688 32.16 33.21 -24.37
N PHE A 689 32.35 32.60 -25.54
CA PHE A 689 31.56 31.44 -26.01
C PHE A 689 32.42 30.21 -26.40
N ASN A 690 33.72 30.14 -26.09
CA ASN A 690 34.60 29.13 -26.68
C ASN A 690 35.59 28.42 -25.72
N SER A 691 35.15 27.88 -24.59
CA SER A 691 36.04 27.01 -23.78
C SER A 691 35.46 25.67 -23.29
N TRP A 692 34.24 25.29 -23.68
CA TRP A 692 33.60 24.06 -23.14
C TRP A 692 33.04 23.10 -24.20
N ARG A 693 33.53 23.20 -25.44
CA ARG A 693 33.01 22.41 -26.58
C ARG A 693 34.00 21.40 -27.17
N ALA A 694 35.23 21.30 -26.64
CA ALA A 694 36.29 20.48 -27.24
C ALA A 694 36.51 19.10 -26.61
N ASP A 695 36.12 18.87 -25.35
CA ASP A 695 36.52 17.62 -24.64
C ASP A 695 35.52 16.46 -24.73
N VAL A 696 34.38 16.64 -25.39
CA VAL A 696 33.32 15.60 -25.44
C VAL A 696 33.24 14.89 -26.80
N LEU A 697 34.05 15.27 -27.80
CA LEU A 697 33.94 14.73 -29.17
C LEU A 697 35.18 14.03 -29.76
N SER A 698 36.24 13.77 -28.99
CA SER A 698 37.38 12.99 -29.50
C SER A 698 37.42 11.56 -28.94
N GLY A 699 36.54 10.71 -29.48
CA GLY A 699 36.71 9.27 -29.37
C GLY A 699 38.03 8.83 -29.98
N ARG A 700 38.95 8.32 -29.16
CA ARG A 700 40.12 7.54 -29.60
C ARG A 700 40.15 6.23 -28.85
N GLU A 701 39.80 5.17 -29.57
CA GLU A 701 39.99 3.77 -29.18
C GLU A 701 41.48 3.46 -28.97
N VAL A 702 41.79 2.74 -27.89
CA VAL A 702 43.07 2.05 -27.71
C VAL A 702 42.83 0.57 -28.00
N ARG A 703 43.31 0.09 -29.16
CA ARG A 703 43.45 -1.33 -29.49
C ARG A 703 44.57 -1.95 -28.64
N ARG A 704 44.32 -3.17 -28.13
CA ARG A 704 45.34 -4.23 -28.03
C ARG A 704 44.70 -5.60 -28.28
N GLU A 705 45.11 -6.21 -29.38
CA GLU A 705 44.97 -7.64 -29.67
C GLU A 705 45.96 -8.44 -28.81
N THR A 706 45.59 -9.67 -28.42
CA THR A 706 46.38 -10.90 -28.65
C THR A 706 45.54 -12.17 -28.38
N SER A 707 45.16 -12.80 -29.49
CA SER A 707 45.09 -14.22 -29.87
C SER A 707 45.19 -15.42 -28.89
N SER A 708 44.37 -16.42 -29.24
CA SER A 708 44.62 -17.90 -29.32
C SER A 708 44.43 -18.73 -28.02
N ALA A 709 43.91 -19.97 -27.99
CA ALA A 709 43.53 -20.95 -29.00
C ALA A 709 42.59 -22.05 -28.41
N VAL A 710 41.61 -22.49 -29.22
CA VAL A 710 41.24 -23.88 -29.61
C VAL A 710 41.13 -25.01 -28.56
N HIS A 711 39.91 -25.60 -28.44
CA HIS A 711 39.52 -27.03 -28.57
C HIS A 711 38.00 -27.11 -28.25
N GLY A 712 37.07 -27.79 -28.91
CA GLY A 712 37.09 -28.82 -29.93
C GLY A 712 36.05 -29.90 -29.61
N ALA A 713 34.88 -29.85 -30.27
CA ALA A 713 33.95 -30.97 -30.57
C ALA A 713 33.13 -31.59 -29.38
N LYS A 714 31.92 -32.17 -29.51
CA LYS A 714 31.18 -32.82 -30.61
C LYS A 714 29.64 -32.70 -30.41
N ARG A 715 28.90 -32.71 -31.53
CA ARG A 715 27.49 -33.15 -31.66
C ARG A 715 27.41 -34.68 -31.68
N ASN A 716 26.28 -35.29 -31.29
CA ASN A 716 25.26 -35.98 -32.13
C ASN A 716 24.37 -36.97 -31.30
N PRO A 717 23.30 -37.62 -31.83
CA PRO A 717 21.90 -37.43 -31.38
C PRO A 717 21.14 -38.78 -31.16
N LEU A 718 19.79 -38.75 -31.30
CA LEU A 718 18.75 -39.81 -31.42
C LEU A 718 17.79 -39.81 -30.21
N ALA A 719 16.49 -39.50 -30.30
CA ALA A 719 15.35 -39.90 -31.15
C ALA A 719 14.56 -41.12 -30.63
N ASP A 720 13.24 -40.89 -30.54
CA ASP A 720 12.09 -41.81 -30.60
C ASP A 720 11.63 -42.66 -29.40
N SER A 721 10.41 -42.40 -28.92
CA SER A 721 9.24 -43.29 -29.16
C SER A 721 7.97 -42.74 -28.49
N SER A 722 6.88 -42.75 -29.23
CA SER A 722 5.52 -42.38 -28.85
C SER A 722 4.73 -43.50 -28.15
N ASP A 723 3.63 -43.07 -27.53
CA ASP A 723 2.35 -43.75 -27.34
C ASP A 723 2.13 -44.81 -26.25
N SER A 724 0.90 -44.70 -25.73
CA SER A 724 0.15 -45.56 -24.80
C SER A 724 0.47 -45.38 -23.32
N PHE A 725 -0.46 -44.76 -22.58
CA PHE A 725 -1.01 -45.24 -21.29
C PHE A 725 -2.01 -44.20 -20.72
N HIS A 726 -3.04 -43.87 -21.51
CA HIS A 726 -4.27 -43.26 -20.99
C HIS A 726 -5.34 -44.35 -20.92
N SER A 727 -5.44 -45.07 -19.79
CA SER A 727 -6.67 -45.79 -19.39
C SER A 727 -6.60 -46.57 -18.05
N SER A 728 -5.83 -46.17 -17.04
CA SER A 728 -5.95 -46.86 -15.72
C SER A 728 -5.71 -46.05 -14.44
N LEU A 729 -5.54 -44.72 -14.50
CA LEU A 729 -5.33 -43.92 -13.28
C LEU A 729 -6.61 -43.30 -12.69
N ALA A 730 -7.69 -43.20 -13.46
CA ALA A 730 -8.97 -42.64 -13.00
C ALA A 730 -9.76 -43.58 -12.05
N GLN A 731 -9.42 -44.86 -11.99
CA GLN A 731 -10.06 -45.86 -11.11
C GLN A 731 -9.19 -46.27 -9.91
N PHE A 732 -7.93 -45.83 -9.84
CA PHE A 732 -7.01 -46.18 -8.75
C PHE A 732 -6.97 -45.12 -7.63
N PHE A 733 -7.39 -43.87 -7.90
CA PHE A 733 -7.42 -42.80 -6.89
C PHE A 733 -8.74 -42.67 -6.11
N SER A 734 -9.76 -43.49 -6.39
CA SER A 734 -11.08 -43.37 -5.73
C SER A 734 -11.23 -44.16 -4.42
N THR A 735 -10.19 -44.85 -3.93
CA THR A 735 -10.34 -45.76 -2.77
C THR A 735 -9.32 -45.63 -1.64
N LEU A 736 -8.46 -44.60 -1.57
CA LEU A 736 -7.59 -44.38 -0.40
C LEU A 736 -7.34 -42.91 -0.07
N ARG A 737 -8.36 -42.23 0.46
CA ARG A 737 -8.27 -41.27 1.57
C ARG A 737 -9.70 -40.95 2.00
N ALA A 738 -10.21 -41.68 3.00
CA ALA A 738 -11.34 -41.17 3.76
C ALA A 738 -10.83 -39.95 4.53
N SER A 739 -10.94 -38.75 3.94
CA SER A 739 -10.83 -37.49 4.68
C SER A 739 -11.85 -37.59 5.81
N ARG A 740 -11.39 -37.64 7.07
CA ARG A 740 -12.31 -37.65 8.20
C ARG A 740 -13.04 -36.31 8.22
N SER A 741 -14.28 -36.29 7.72
CA SER A 741 -15.19 -35.16 7.88
C SER A 741 -15.67 -35.12 9.32
N ILE A 742 -15.52 -33.95 9.95
CA ILE A 742 -15.99 -33.68 11.30
C ILE A 742 -17.35 -32.98 11.19
N GLN A 743 -18.26 -33.32 12.08
CA GLN A 743 -19.59 -32.72 12.15
C GLN A 743 -19.72 -31.93 13.45
N LEU A 744 -20.28 -30.73 13.36
CA LEU A 744 -20.67 -29.89 14.48
C LEU A 744 -22.08 -29.35 14.22
N SER A 745 -22.88 -29.19 15.27
CA SER A 745 -24.27 -28.74 15.14
C SER A 745 -24.54 -27.56 16.07
N SER A 746 -25.41 -26.66 15.65
CA SER A 746 -26.13 -25.72 16.51
C SER A 746 -27.61 -26.10 16.55
N GLU A 747 -28.45 -25.23 17.12
CA GLU A 747 -29.90 -25.46 17.19
C GLU A 747 -30.53 -25.59 15.79
N HIS A 748 -30.05 -24.80 14.83
CA HIS A 748 -30.68 -24.71 13.50
C HIS A 748 -29.78 -25.14 12.34
N PHE A 749 -28.49 -25.39 12.59
CA PHE A 749 -27.51 -25.71 11.54
C PHE A 749 -26.72 -26.97 11.87
N ARG A 750 -26.45 -27.77 10.84
CA ARG A 750 -25.51 -28.90 10.91
C ARG A 750 -24.35 -28.62 9.97
N LEU A 751 -23.15 -28.49 10.51
CA LEU A 751 -21.94 -28.17 9.78
C LEU A 751 -21.06 -29.41 9.62
N ASN A 752 -20.82 -29.81 8.37
CA ASN A 752 -19.84 -30.82 7.99
C ASN A 752 -18.61 -30.13 7.41
N PHE A 753 -17.43 -30.46 7.93
CA PHE A 753 -16.18 -29.80 7.52
C PHE A 753 -15.00 -30.78 7.58
N PRO A 754 -13.95 -30.57 6.77
CA PRO A 754 -12.76 -31.42 6.81
C PRO A 754 -12.01 -31.22 8.12
N ALA A 755 -11.27 -32.25 8.57
CA ALA A 755 -10.45 -32.17 9.78
C ALA A 755 -9.39 -31.05 9.77
N SER A 756 -9.06 -30.51 8.59
CA SER A 756 -8.18 -29.34 8.41
C SER A 756 -8.82 -28.03 8.89
N VAL A 757 -10.14 -27.95 9.01
CA VAL A 757 -10.84 -26.79 9.54
C VAL A 757 -10.86 -26.85 11.06
N GLY A 758 -10.26 -25.84 11.71
CA GLY A 758 -10.21 -25.73 13.15
C GLY A 758 -11.60 -25.62 13.78
N ARG A 759 -11.80 -26.23 14.95
CA ARG A 759 -13.09 -26.21 15.66
C ARG A 759 -13.64 -24.79 15.90
N ARG A 760 -12.76 -23.82 16.22
CA ARG A 760 -13.14 -22.41 16.41
C ARG A 760 -13.72 -21.78 15.14
N ASP A 761 -13.25 -22.21 13.98
CA ASP A 761 -13.71 -21.72 12.68
C ASP A 761 -15.08 -22.32 12.32
N ALA A 762 -15.26 -23.60 12.61
CA ALA A 762 -16.56 -24.26 12.51
C ALA A 762 -17.59 -23.59 13.44
N GLU A 763 -17.21 -23.26 14.68
CA GLU A 763 -18.06 -22.51 15.61
C GLU A 763 -18.34 -21.07 15.16
N PHE A 764 -17.38 -20.41 14.49
CA PHE A 764 -17.60 -19.09 13.88
C PHE A 764 -18.66 -19.14 12.78
N VAL A 765 -18.61 -20.16 11.92
CA VAL A 765 -19.60 -20.38 10.86
C VAL A 765 -20.99 -20.56 11.47
N LEU A 766 -21.12 -21.44 12.47
CA LEU A 766 -22.39 -21.66 13.17
C LEU A 766 -22.91 -20.39 13.85
N ARG A 767 -22.06 -19.65 14.58
CA ARG A 767 -22.49 -18.37 15.20
C ARG A 767 -22.94 -17.34 14.18
N THR A 768 -22.25 -17.25 13.04
CA THR A 768 -22.60 -16.31 11.97
C THR A 768 -23.96 -16.66 11.36
N LEU A 769 -24.21 -17.95 11.14
CA LEU A 769 -25.47 -18.45 10.60
C LEU A 769 -26.63 -18.32 11.58
N GLU A 770 -26.41 -18.57 12.87
CA GLU A 770 -27.43 -18.33 13.91
C GLU A 770 -27.77 -16.85 14.05
N ALA A 771 -26.77 -15.95 13.98
CA ALA A 771 -27.01 -14.51 13.95
C ALA A 771 -27.77 -14.08 12.68
N ALA A 772 -27.44 -14.67 11.52
CA ALA A 772 -28.15 -14.43 10.27
C ALA A 772 -29.61 -14.90 10.37
N ARG A 773 -29.85 -16.07 10.97
CA ARG A 773 -31.19 -16.61 11.23
C ARG A 773 -32.01 -15.69 12.12
N ALA A 774 -31.46 -15.24 13.25
CA ALA A 774 -32.15 -14.31 14.14
C ALA A 774 -32.50 -12.99 13.43
N SER A 775 -31.56 -12.44 12.65
CA SER A 775 -31.82 -11.24 11.85
C SER A 775 -32.91 -11.46 10.81
N MET A 776 -32.94 -12.62 10.16
CA MET A 776 -33.92 -12.94 9.13
C MET A 776 -35.32 -13.16 9.72
N GLN A 777 -35.42 -13.87 10.85
CA GLN A 777 -36.66 -14.05 11.58
C GLN A 777 -37.28 -12.72 11.98
N HIS A 778 -36.48 -11.75 12.41
CA HIS A 778 -36.97 -10.41 12.72
C HIS A 778 -37.55 -9.69 11.48
N ARG A 779 -36.87 -9.77 10.32
CA ARG A 779 -37.35 -9.18 9.05
C ARG A 779 -38.66 -9.84 8.58
N LEU A 780 -38.74 -11.17 8.65
CA LEU A 780 -39.95 -11.92 8.31
C LEU A 780 -41.11 -11.59 9.25
N ALA A 781 -40.84 -11.45 10.55
CA ALA A 781 -41.86 -11.07 11.53
C ALA A 781 -42.45 -9.69 11.26
N ILE A 782 -41.62 -8.70 10.87
CA ILE A 782 -42.09 -7.36 10.46
C ILE A 782 -42.97 -7.45 9.21
N ALA A 783 -42.68 -8.38 8.31
CA ALA A 783 -43.48 -8.64 7.12
C ALA A 783 -44.74 -9.51 7.40
N SER A 784 -45.01 -9.87 8.66
CA SER A 784 -46.08 -10.79 9.07
C SER A 784 -45.97 -12.18 8.44
N LEU A 785 -44.77 -12.60 8.10
CA LEU A 785 -44.45 -13.89 7.52
C LEU A 785 -43.89 -14.78 8.63
N ARG A 786 -44.75 -15.58 9.28
CA ARG A 786 -44.31 -16.53 10.29
C ARG A 786 -44.20 -17.91 9.67
N SER A 787 -43.00 -18.50 9.70
CA SER A 787 -42.76 -19.86 9.24
C SER A 787 -41.62 -20.50 10.02
N GLU A 788 -41.75 -21.81 10.28
CA GLU A 788 -40.69 -22.62 10.84
C GLU A 788 -39.67 -22.94 9.75
N LEU A 789 -38.51 -22.28 9.82
CA LEU A 789 -37.42 -22.53 8.89
C LEU A 789 -36.74 -23.87 9.23
N PRO A 790 -36.55 -24.77 8.24
CA PRO A 790 -36.00 -26.10 8.46
C PRO A 790 -34.54 -26.04 8.93
N MET A 791 -34.04 -27.17 9.45
CA MET A 791 -32.62 -27.34 9.75
C MET A 791 -31.81 -27.28 8.45
N VAL A 792 -30.72 -26.50 8.46
CA VAL A 792 -29.86 -26.27 7.30
C VAL A 792 -28.57 -27.07 7.43
N ASP A 793 -28.27 -27.87 6.40
CA ASP A 793 -27.00 -28.59 6.29
C ASP A 793 -25.97 -27.71 5.59
N VAL A 794 -24.82 -27.52 6.23
CA VAL A 794 -23.72 -26.69 5.72
C VAL A 794 -22.52 -27.57 5.52
N VAL A 795 -21.91 -27.52 4.34
CA VAL A 795 -20.74 -28.32 4.00
C VAL A 795 -19.62 -27.38 3.59
N ILE A 796 -18.48 -27.54 4.25
CA ILE A 796 -17.24 -26.87 3.85
C ILE A 796 -16.41 -27.88 3.09
N HIS A 797 -16.04 -27.54 1.86
CA HIS A 797 -15.16 -28.38 1.04
C HIS A 797 -13.69 -28.19 1.42
N GLU A 798 -12.89 -29.24 1.27
CA GLU A 798 -11.45 -29.24 1.60
C GLU A 798 -10.65 -28.41 0.58
N THR A 799 -10.97 -28.55 -0.70
CA THR A 799 -10.36 -27.76 -1.79
C THR A 799 -11.42 -27.07 -2.66
N THR A 800 -11.00 -26.04 -3.40
CA THR A 800 -11.85 -25.41 -4.43
C THR A 800 -12.25 -26.43 -5.51
N GLY A 801 -11.38 -27.40 -5.82
CA GLY A 801 -11.69 -28.47 -6.77
C GLY A 801 -12.83 -29.37 -6.28
N ASP A 802 -12.85 -29.72 -4.99
CA ASP A 802 -13.94 -30.53 -4.40
C ASP A 802 -15.28 -29.78 -4.43
N PHE A 803 -15.26 -28.47 -4.16
CA PHE A 803 -16.44 -27.62 -4.28
C PHE A 803 -16.96 -27.60 -5.72
N VAL A 804 -16.10 -27.27 -6.70
CA VAL A 804 -16.48 -27.24 -8.12
C VAL A 804 -17.02 -28.60 -8.58
N SER A 805 -16.39 -29.69 -8.16
CA SER A 805 -16.84 -31.04 -8.51
C SER A 805 -18.18 -31.42 -7.86
N ALA A 806 -18.47 -30.95 -6.65
CA ALA A 806 -19.69 -31.27 -5.93
C ALA A 806 -20.89 -30.41 -6.37
N THR A 807 -20.65 -29.13 -6.67
CA THR A 807 -21.71 -28.16 -6.97
C THR A 807 -21.87 -27.88 -8.46
N GLY A 808 -20.86 -28.16 -9.28
CA GLY A 808 -20.83 -27.74 -10.69
C GLY A 808 -20.66 -26.22 -10.88
N GLU A 809 -20.53 -25.47 -9.79
CA GLU A 809 -20.27 -24.03 -9.84
C GLU A 809 -18.83 -23.76 -10.28
N PRO A 810 -18.57 -22.61 -10.93
CA PRO A 810 -17.22 -22.26 -11.32
C PRO A 810 -16.35 -21.94 -10.10
N TYR A 811 -15.02 -22.08 -10.24
CA TYR A 811 -14.05 -21.91 -9.14
C TYR A 811 -14.06 -20.51 -8.50
N TRP A 812 -14.70 -19.53 -9.14
CA TRP A 812 -14.86 -18.17 -8.61
C TRP A 812 -16.10 -17.99 -7.74
N ALA A 813 -17.11 -18.87 -7.82
CA ALA A 813 -18.28 -18.83 -6.93
C ALA A 813 -17.87 -19.06 -5.47
N ALA A 814 -18.45 -18.33 -4.53
CA ALA A 814 -18.04 -18.39 -3.12
C ALA A 814 -18.78 -19.47 -2.31
N GLY A 815 -20.06 -19.67 -2.62
CA GLY A 815 -20.91 -20.72 -2.08
C GLY A 815 -21.94 -21.11 -3.13
N ALA A 816 -22.75 -22.11 -2.80
CA ALA A 816 -23.90 -22.52 -3.58
C ALA A 816 -24.98 -23.05 -2.64
N THR A 817 -26.23 -22.70 -2.92
CA THR A 817 -27.39 -23.16 -2.14
C THR A 817 -28.26 -24.10 -2.96
N ARG A 818 -28.65 -25.22 -2.36
CA ARG A 818 -29.62 -26.18 -2.94
C ARG A 818 -30.62 -26.61 -1.88
N GLY A 819 -31.82 -26.01 -1.92
CA GLY A 819 -32.85 -26.26 -0.92
C GLY A 819 -32.40 -25.83 0.48
N ASN A 820 -32.32 -26.79 1.41
CA ASN A 820 -31.83 -26.54 2.77
C ASN A 820 -30.34 -26.86 2.96
N ARG A 821 -29.57 -27.01 1.87
CA ARG A 821 -28.13 -27.31 1.91
C ARG A 821 -27.32 -26.15 1.35
N ILE A 822 -26.30 -25.73 2.10
CA ILE A 822 -25.31 -24.74 1.71
C ILE A 822 -23.96 -25.45 1.50
N GLU A 823 -23.42 -25.36 0.30
CA GLU A 823 -22.09 -25.89 -0.04
C GLU A 823 -21.12 -24.70 -0.14
N MET A 824 -20.04 -24.72 0.63
CA MET A 824 -19.10 -23.61 0.74
C MET A 824 -17.72 -24.02 0.22
N GLN A 825 -17.07 -23.11 -0.52
CA GLN A 825 -15.64 -23.23 -0.76
C GLN A 825 -14.85 -23.35 0.56
N PRO A 826 -13.58 -23.81 0.50
CA PRO A 826 -12.76 -23.91 1.70
C PRO A 826 -12.77 -22.58 2.47
N LEU A 827 -13.00 -22.65 3.78
CA LEU A 827 -13.13 -21.44 4.61
C LEU A 827 -11.96 -20.48 4.44
N GLU A 828 -10.77 -21.03 4.22
CA GLU A 828 -9.57 -20.25 3.99
C GLU A 828 -9.65 -19.42 2.71
N VAL A 829 -10.17 -19.97 1.62
CA VAL A 829 -10.37 -19.24 0.35
C VAL A 829 -11.34 -18.07 0.57
N LEU A 830 -12.43 -18.31 1.29
CA LEU A 830 -13.45 -17.30 1.57
C LEU A 830 -12.95 -16.20 2.51
N ARG A 831 -12.08 -16.55 3.47
CA ARG A 831 -11.42 -15.58 4.36
C ARG A 831 -10.37 -14.76 3.64
N ARG A 832 -9.53 -15.36 2.81
CA ARG A 832 -8.53 -14.65 2.00
C ARG A 832 -9.18 -13.65 1.04
N ARG A 833 -10.38 -13.98 0.53
CA ARG A 833 -11.21 -13.08 -0.29
C ARG A 833 -11.96 -12.02 0.52
N GLY A 834 -11.99 -12.13 1.85
CA GLY A 834 -12.70 -11.20 2.74
C GLY A 834 -14.23 -11.29 2.66
N VAL A 835 -14.77 -12.40 2.15
CA VAL A 835 -16.21 -12.55 1.86
C VAL A 835 -16.91 -13.57 2.76
N LEU A 836 -16.18 -14.35 3.57
CA LEU A 836 -16.78 -15.44 4.37
C LEU A 836 -18.05 -15.02 5.15
N PRO A 837 -18.07 -13.94 5.94
CA PRO A 837 -19.25 -13.59 6.74
C PRO A 837 -20.43 -13.10 5.90
N THR A 838 -20.18 -12.52 4.72
CA THR A 838 -21.24 -12.02 3.83
C THR A 838 -21.78 -13.16 2.98
N THR A 839 -20.91 -14.03 2.45
CA THR A 839 -21.31 -15.25 1.72
C THR A 839 -22.16 -16.17 2.59
N LEU A 840 -21.80 -16.41 3.85
CA LEU A 840 -22.65 -17.22 4.75
C LEU A 840 -24.05 -16.63 4.94
N ARG A 841 -24.16 -15.30 5.03
CA ARG A 841 -25.45 -14.61 5.12
C ARG A 841 -26.22 -14.67 3.81
N HIS A 842 -25.52 -14.48 2.69
CA HIS A 842 -26.04 -14.52 1.34
C HIS A 842 -26.67 -15.90 1.05
N GLU A 843 -25.91 -16.97 1.20
CA GLU A 843 -26.39 -18.35 1.00
C GLU A 843 -27.54 -18.71 1.95
N PHE A 844 -27.46 -18.27 3.21
CA PHE A 844 -28.56 -18.52 4.14
C PHE A 844 -29.88 -17.84 3.70
N VAL A 845 -29.82 -16.65 3.10
CA VAL A 845 -31.02 -15.99 2.57
C VAL A 845 -31.63 -16.80 1.43
N HIS A 846 -30.82 -17.40 0.56
CA HIS A 846 -31.32 -18.32 -0.46
C HIS A 846 -32.05 -19.52 0.16
N THR A 847 -31.53 -20.11 1.24
CA THR A 847 -32.24 -21.22 1.93
C THR A 847 -33.60 -20.80 2.47
N VAL A 848 -33.71 -19.57 2.99
CA VAL A 848 -34.96 -18.99 3.50
C VAL A 848 -35.94 -18.76 2.36
N ILE A 849 -35.46 -18.20 1.24
CA ILE A 849 -36.29 -17.94 0.07
C ILE A 849 -36.82 -19.25 -0.51
N ALA A 850 -35.94 -20.24 -0.72
CA ALA A 850 -36.31 -21.56 -1.21
C ALA A 850 -37.34 -22.26 -0.30
N ALA A 851 -37.22 -22.11 1.02
CA ALA A 851 -38.15 -22.73 1.98
C ALA A 851 -39.55 -22.10 1.96
N LEU A 852 -39.67 -20.82 1.62
CA LEU A 852 -40.92 -20.06 1.77
C LEU A 852 -41.60 -19.70 0.43
N SER A 853 -40.86 -19.66 -0.68
CA SER A 853 -41.39 -19.24 -1.98
C SER A 853 -41.86 -20.39 -2.87
N HIS A 854 -41.53 -21.64 -2.53
CA HIS A 854 -41.77 -22.84 -3.35
C HIS A 854 -41.27 -22.69 -4.81
N GLY A 855 -40.22 -21.89 -5.05
CA GLY A 855 -39.63 -21.67 -6.38
C GLY A 855 -40.36 -20.64 -7.25
N GLY A 856 -41.29 -19.86 -6.69
CA GLY A 856 -42.02 -18.82 -7.42
C GLY A 856 -41.34 -17.45 -7.48
N THR A 857 -40.20 -17.26 -6.81
CA THR A 857 -39.48 -15.98 -6.79
C THR A 857 -38.65 -15.81 -8.06
N PRO A 858 -38.75 -14.67 -8.78
CA PRO A 858 -37.85 -14.38 -9.88
C PRO A 858 -36.39 -14.31 -9.42
N HIS A 859 -35.47 -14.90 -10.19
CA HIS A 859 -34.05 -15.03 -9.81
C HIS A 859 -33.38 -13.70 -9.45
N TRP A 860 -33.67 -12.62 -10.19
CA TRP A 860 -33.14 -11.28 -9.87
C TRP A 860 -33.61 -10.74 -8.52
N LEU A 861 -34.83 -11.07 -8.10
CA LEU A 861 -35.41 -10.62 -6.83
C LEU A 861 -34.79 -11.41 -5.67
N GLU A 862 -34.60 -12.71 -5.88
CA GLU A 862 -33.91 -13.59 -4.94
C GLU A 862 -32.46 -13.13 -4.69
N GLU A 863 -31.66 -13.01 -5.75
CA GLU A 863 -30.28 -12.53 -5.71
C GLU A 863 -30.17 -11.12 -5.10
N GLY A 864 -31.02 -10.20 -5.53
CA GLY A 864 -31.01 -8.83 -5.03
C GLY A 864 -31.34 -8.73 -3.54
N LEU A 865 -32.24 -9.56 -3.02
CA LEU A 865 -32.57 -9.65 -1.60
C LEU A 865 -31.43 -10.29 -0.79
N ALA A 866 -30.81 -11.35 -1.31
CA ALA A 866 -29.64 -11.97 -0.69
C ALA A 866 -28.49 -10.97 -0.53
N ILE A 867 -28.14 -10.23 -1.59
CA ILE A 867 -27.12 -9.18 -1.57
C ILE A 867 -27.46 -8.05 -0.61
N TYR A 868 -28.74 -7.63 -0.57
CA TYR A 868 -29.20 -6.57 0.32
C TYR A 868 -29.08 -6.96 1.79
N VAL A 869 -29.51 -8.17 2.17
CA VAL A 869 -29.41 -8.66 3.55
C VAL A 869 -27.98 -8.97 3.96
N ALA A 870 -27.18 -9.52 3.05
CA ALA A 870 -25.76 -9.83 3.29
C ALA A 870 -24.90 -8.56 3.45
N GLY A 871 -25.35 -7.42 2.89
CA GLY A 871 -24.64 -6.14 2.94
C GLY A 871 -23.57 -5.98 1.87
N GLU A 872 -23.67 -6.72 0.77
CA GLU A 872 -22.63 -6.83 -0.26
C GLU A 872 -22.71 -5.71 -1.32
N GLY A 873 -23.80 -4.95 -1.36
CA GLY A 873 -24.06 -3.95 -2.39
C GLY A 873 -22.98 -2.88 -2.56
N ALA A 874 -22.38 -2.41 -1.45
CA ALA A 874 -21.31 -1.41 -1.49
C ALA A 874 -20.00 -1.97 -2.08
N GLN A 875 -19.73 -3.26 -1.89
CA GLN A 875 -18.56 -3.94 -2.45
C GLN A 875 -18.76 -4.18 -3.96
N LEU A 876 -19.95 -4.61 -4.36
CA LEU A 876 -20.31 -4.81 -5.76
C LEU A 876 -20.28 -3.48 -6.55
N ALA A 877 -20.76 -2.38 -5.96
CA ALA A 877 -20.76 -1.06 -6.58
C ALA A 877 -19.37 -0.56 -7.03
N ARG A 878 -18.30 -1.00 -6.35
CA ARG A 878 -16.91 -0.58 -6.66
C ARG A 878 -16.33 -1.25 -7.90
N SER A 879 -16.92 -2.36 -8.35
CA SER A 879 -16.35 -3.24 -9.37
C SER A 879 -17.32 -3.61 -10.50
N ALA A 880 -18.60 -3.25 -10.36
CA ALA A 880 -19.64 -3.48 -11.36
C ALA A 880 -19.74 -2.33 -12.37
N PHE A 881 -19.96 -2.66 -13.64
CA PHE A 881 -20.36 -1.69 -14.66
C PHE A 881 -21.89 -1.49 -14.62
N GLN A 882 -22.36 -0.30 -14.99
CA GLN A 882 -23.81 -0.05 -15.07
C GLN A 882 -24.41 -0.80 -16.26
N LEU A 883 -25.32 -1.72 -15.98
CA LEU A 883 -26.15 -2.40 -16.95
C LEU A 883 -27.57 -1.84 -16.86
N ASN A 884 -28.13 -1.43 -17.99
CA ASN A 884 -29.55 -1.07 -18.11
C ASN A 884 -30.28 -2.25 -18.73
N LEU A 885 -30.81 -3.14 -17.88
CA LEU A 885 -31.55 -4.33 -18.28
C LEU A 885 -32.95 -4.27 -17.70
N THR A 886 -33.92 -4.82 -18.42
CA THR A 886 -35.23 -5.12 -17.85
C THR A 886 -35.11 -6.25 -16.81
N THR A 887 -36.09 -6.38 -15.92
CA THR A 887 -36.09 -7.43 -14.89
C THR A 887 -36.09 -8.84 -15.48
N ASP A 888 -36.70 -9.02 -16.65
CA ASP A 888 -36.78 -10.30 -17.35
C ASP A 888 -35.42 -10.66 -17.99
N GLU A 889 -34.77 -9.70 -18.65
CA GLU A 889 -33.41 -9.86 -19.18
C GLU A 889 -32.39 -10.11 -18.06
N LEU A 890 -32.57 -9.45 -16.93
CA LEU A 890 -31.74 -9.62 -15.75
C LEU A 890 -31.89 -11.03 -15.16
N ALA A 891 -33.13 -11.52 -15.02
CA ALA A 891 -33.39 -12.89 -14.57
C ALA A 891 -32.71 -13.93 -15.47
N GLN A 892 -32.87 -13.79 -16.79
CA GLN A 892 -32.31 -14.73 -17.77
C GLN A 892 -30.78 -14.74 -17.76
N ARG A 893 -30.13 -13.57 -17.66
CA ARG A 893 -28.66 -13.48 -17.66
C ARG A 893 -28.03 -13.96 -16.35
N LEU A 894 -28.74 -13.85 -15.24
CA LEU A 894 -28.29 -14.37 -13.94
C LEU A 894 -28.21 -15.91 -13.92
N GLU A 895 -29.01 -16.62 -14.73
CA GLU A 895 -28.96 -18.09 -14.79
C GLU A 895 -27.63 -18.64 -15.32
N ARG A 896 -26.98 -17.91 -16.25
CA ARG A 896 -25.72 -18.33 -16.90
C ARG A 896 -24.82 -17.14 -17.23
N PRO A 897 -24.16 -16.52 -16.24
CA PRO A 897 -23.21 -15.45 -16.48
C PRO A 897 -21.98 -15.96 -17.25
N SER A 898 -21.55 -15.22 -18.26
CA SER A 898 -20.43 -15.60 -19.14
C SER A 898 -19.04 -15.31 -18.55
N SER A 899 -18.97 -14.48 -17.52
CA SER A 899 -17.71 -14.11 -16.84
C SER A 899 -17.94 -13.64 -15.39
N PRO A 900 -16.90 -13.65 -14.54
CA PRO A 900 -16.97 -13.08 -13.18
C PRO A 900 -17.32 -11.59 -13.16
N GLU A 901 -16.83 -10.82 -14.12
CA GLU A 901 -17.10 -9.38 -14.24
C GLU A 901 -18.56 -9.10 -14.61
N GLU A 902 -19.13 -9.92 -15.50
CA GLU A 902 -20.55 -9.86 -15.84
C GLU A 902 -21.41 -10.26 -14.65
N MET A 903 -21.10 -11.38 -13.97
CA MET A 903 -21.82 -11.84 -12.77
C MET A 903 -21.91 -10.73 -11.72
N ARG A 904 -20.79 -10.06 -11.38
CA ARG A 904 -20.78 -8.94 -10.43
C ARG A 904 -21.67 -7.78 -10.88
N SER A 905 -21.70 -7.50 -12.18
CA SER A 905 -22.50 -6.42 -12.76
C SER A 905 -24.00 -6.75 -12.75
N LEU A 906 -24.36 -8.01 -13.01
CA LEU A 906 -25.74 -8.50 -12.90
C LEU A 906 -26.21 -8.52 -11.44
N TYR A 907 -25.37 -8.99 -10.50
CA TYR A 907 -25.63 -8.94 -9.07
C TYR A 907 -25.86 -7.51 -8.57
N PHE A 908 -25.03 -6.57 -9.02
CA PHE A 908 -25.23 -5.17 -8.67
C PHE A 908 -26.51 -4.58 -9.28
N ALA A 909 -26.88 -4.96 -10.50
CA ALA A 909 -28.15 -4.54 -11.12
C ALA A 909 -29.36 -5.08 -10.35
N ALA A 910 -29.35 -6.36 -9.96
CA ALA A 910 -30.38 -6.99 -9.12
C ALA A 910 -30.54 -6.28 -7.78
N TYR A 911 -29.41 -6.01 -7.10
CA TYR A 911 -29.40 -5.24 -5.86
C TYR A 911 -30.00 -3.83 -6.01
N ARG A 912 -29.71 -3.13 -7.11
CA ARG A 912 -30.25 -1.79 -7.36
C ARG A 912 -31.77 -1.81 -7.56
N GLU A 913 -32.30 -2.79 -8.28
CA GLU A 913 -33.75 -2.94 -8.46
C GLU A 913 -34.44 -3.28 -7.13
N VAL A 914 -33.85 -4.16 -6.31
CA VAL A 914 -34.36 -4.44 -4.97
C VAL A 914 -34.31 -3.21 -4.06
N GLN A 915 -33.22 -2.45 -4.05
CA GLN A 915 -33.15 -1.18 -3.31
C GLN A 915 -34.18 -0.15 -3.78
N LYS A 916 -34.49 -0.13 -5.08
CA LYS A 916 -35.53 0.73 -5.63
C LYS A 916 -36.91 0.30 -5.11
N LEU A 917 -37.23 -0.99 -5.17
CA LEU A 917 -38.48 -1.54 -4.63
C LEU A 917 -38.63 -1.29 -3.13
N ILE A 918 -37.56 -1.49 -2.34
CA ILE A 918 -37.60 -1.25 -0.89
C ILE A 918 -37.85 0.23 -0.60
N ARG A 919 -37.28 1.16 -1.38
CA ARG A 919 -37.52 2.60 -1.22
C ARG A 919 -38.96 3.00 -1.59
N THR A 920 -39.57 2.35 -2.57
CA THR A 920 -40.91 2.71 -3.05
C THR A 920 -42.03 2.02 -2.28
N GLU A 921 -41.84 0.78 -1.87
CA GLU A 921 -42.90 -0.08 -1.31
C GLU A 921 -42.64 -0.51 0.15
N GLY A 922 -41.42 -0.27 0.66
CA GLY A 922 -40.99 -0.74 1.98
C GLY A 922 -40.54 -2.20 1.97
N GLU A 923 -39.54 -2.52 2.80
CA GLU A 923 -38.90 -3.84 2.83
C GLU A 923 -39.88 -4.99 3.09
N ALA A 924 -40.84 -4.78 3.99
CA ALA A 924 -41.88 -5.76 4.32
C ALA A 924 -42.76 -6.13 3.12
N SER A 925 -43.03 -5.17 2.21
CA SER A 925 -43.79 -5.42 0.98
C SER A 925 -42.99 -6.24 -0.02
N VAL A 926 -41.69 -5.94 -0.15
CA VAL A 926 -40.79 -6.68 -1.05
C VAL A 926 -40.62 -8.14 -0.62
N TRP A 927 -40.51 -8.42 0.68
CA TRP A 927 -40.51 -9.79 1.20
C TRP A 927 -41.82 -10.53 0.90
N ARG A 928 -42.99 -9.91 1.13
CA ARG A 928 -44.29 -10.54 0.79
C ARG A 928 -44.38 -10.84 -0.71
N ARG A 929 -43.92 -9.92 -1.56
CA ARG A 929 -43.83 -10.12 -3.01
C ARG A 929 -42.93 -11.29 -3.37
N ALA A 930 -41.75 -11.41 -2.74
CA ALA A 930 -40.82 -12.52 -3.00
C ALA A 930 -41.47 -13.88 -2.71
N PHE A 931 -42.41 -13.95 -1.77
CA PHE A 931 -43.17 -15.16 -1.44
C PHE A 931 -44.53 -15.28 -2.13
N GLY A 932 -44.82 -14.45 -3.13
CA GLY A 932 -46.08 -14.50 -3.89
C GLY A 932 -47.33 -14.08 -3.10
N ILE A 933 -47.15 -13.41 -1.95
CA ILE A 933 -48.22 -12.89 -1.10
C ILE A 933 -48.50 -11.45 -1.52
N ARG A 934 -49.68 -11.20 -2.09
CA ARG A 934 -50.11 -9.86 -2.53
C ARG A 934 -50.44 -8.95 -1.35
#